data_AF-A0A8D1H428-F1
#
_entry.id   AF-A0A8D1H428-F1
#
_cell.length_a   1.000
_cell.length_b   1.000
_cell.length_c   1.000
_cell.angle_alpha   90.00
_cell.angle_beta   90.00
_cell.angle_gamma   90.00
#
_symmetry.space_group_name_H-M   'P 1'
#
loop_
_entity.id
_entity.type
_entity.pdbx_description
1 polymer ?
#
loop_
_entity_poly.entity_id
_entity_poly.type
_entity_poly.pdbx_seq_one_letter_code
_entity_poly.pdbx_strand_id
1 'polypeptide(L)'
;MDAQLPKTPSPIPTPRNGRPASSPPGLLLLEQGGHLTPAGPSLLFPKNSEGGRGTAPPISVARAGTPRRGTQPCSGLAGSSCTLRILPKQKGIGSKVHGPWGKHDYAVIYRGRMKIRPGSESFRQNPLQGYGLQHLTLVNNSKCICCRCPDKRPLPCDLTGSSDMAGSSPFKMRLVHLDLKGAPPRVCYLSEVFPLFRALGANGLLVEYEDMFPYGGRLGLLRAKHAYSPSEIKEILRLATLNELEVIPLVQTFGHMEFVLKHEALAHLREVALFPNTLNPHEAESLALVAAMVDQVMELHPGARWLHVGCDEVYYLGEGETSRRWLQQEPHSKAELCLSHMEAVASHVRARHPATTPLVWDDMLRDIPGDQLAASRLPQLVEPVLWDYGADLDVHGKALLMEKYRKSGFAWLWAASAFKGATGANQALTPIEHHLRNQVQWLQVAGSVPADSLRGIVLTGWQRYDHFSVLCELLPVGVPSLAVCLQTLLHGGFAETVKARVESFLGIWSLEVTDFTSERAGSFPGSDILALVAHVSLHLCGSVDALLERDRYVTGWFSPYHRRRRRIHPVMVQHIQPRALSLLSRWSAVVGELEAALKRVFYPDAVEEWLEENVHPSLQRLQALLQDLHEAASPRPDSGQDP
;
A
#
# COMPACT_ATOMS: atom_id res chain seq x y z
N MET A 1 20.63 -49.84 -49.88
CA MET A 1 20.93 -48.42 -50.20
C MET A 1 21.04 -47.68 -48.89
N ASP A 2 21.94 -48.05 -47.98
CA ASP A 2 23.41 -48.10 -48.07
C ASP A 2 24.07 -46.75 -48.28
N ALA A 3 25.02 -46.53 -47.36
CA ALA A 3 26.19 -45.64 -47.38
C ALA A 3 25.97 -44.17 -46.99
N GLN A 4 26.79 -43.53 -46.15
CA GLN A 4 27.82 -43.91 -45.18
C GLN A 4 28.38 -42.58 -44.63
N LEU A 5 28.67 -42.51 -43.33
CA LEU A 5 29.64 -41.55 -42.77
C LEU A 5 31.05 -41.84 -43.35
N PRO A 6 31.98 -40.87 -43.28
CA PRO A 6 33.16 -41.20 -42.49
C PRO A 6 33.69 -40.08 -41.57
N LYS A 7 34.51 -40.58 -40.65
CA LYS A 7 35.12 -39.97 -39.46
C LYS A 7 36.30 -39.02 -39.76
N THR A 8 36.56 -38.17 -38.78
CA THR A 8 37.79 -37.43 -38.40
C THR A 8 39.15 -37.92 -38.92
N PRO A 9 40.15 -37.02 -38.98
CA PRO A 9 41.29 -37.16 -38.06
C PRO A 9 41.83 -35.83 -37.45
N SER A 10 42.31 -35.91 -36.20
CA SER A 10 43.34 -35.04 -35.58
C SER A 10 44.74 -35.70 -35.80
N PRO A 11 45.96 -35.09 -35.63
CA PRO A 11 46.36 -34.09 -34.60
C PRO A 11 47.44 -32.98 -34.95
N ILE A 12 47.41 -31.84 -34.21
CA ILE A 12 48.46 -31.05 -33.44
C ILE A 12 49.87 -30.77 -34.08
N PRO A 13 50.61 -29.60 -33.93
CA PRO A 13 50.64 -28.59 -32.83
C PRO A 13 50.74 -27.06 -33.12
N THR A 14 50.38 -26.29 -32.07
CA THR A 14 50.66 -24.91 -31.54
C THR A 14 51.85 -24.05 -32.07
N PRO A 15 51.84 -22.67 -31.98
CA PRO A 15 51.75 -21.94 -30.70
C PRO A 15 51.14 -20.51 -30.59
N ARG A 16 50.69 -20.23 -29.34
CA ARG A 16 50.74 -18.99 -28.52
C ARG A 16 49.91 -17.73 -28.86
N ASN A 17 49.05 -17.43 -27.88
CA ASN A 17 48.66 -16.13 -27.28
C ASN A 17 47.74 -15.17 -28.05
N GLY A 18 46.44 -15.23 -27.70
CA GLY A 18 45.45 -14.15 -27.86
C GLY A 18 44.21 -14.44 -26.99
N ARG A 19 43.82 -13.50 -26.13
CA ARG A 19 42.73 -13.61 -25.13
C ARG A 19 41.35 -13.84 -25.79
N PRO A 20 40.41 -14.60 -25.19
CA PRO A 20 39.06 -14.72 -25.72
C PRO A 20 38.13 -13.58 -25.27
N ALA A 21 37.25 -13.20 -26.18
CA ALA A 21 36.18 -12.22 -26.03
C ALA A 21 35.08 -12.72 -25.08
N SER A 22 34.55 -11.79 -24.28
CA SER A 22 33.44 -11.96 -23.34
C SER A 22 32.09 -11.69 -24.01
N SER A 23 31.11 -12.48 -23.57
CA SER A 23 29.65 -12.45 -23.78
C SER A 23 29.00 -11.07 -23.51
N PRO A 24 27.74 -10.83 -23.97
CA PRO A 24 27.14 -9.50 -24.04
C PRO A 24 26.69 -8.97 -22.67
N PRO A 25 26.65 -7.63 -22.47
CA PRO A 25 26.40 -7.05 -21.16
C PRO A 25 24.90 -7.00 -20.83
N GLY A 26 24.59 -7.49 -19.63
CA GLY A 26 23.32 -7.26 -18.93
C GLY A 26 23.26 -5.88 -18.28
N LEU A 27 22.04 -5.53 -17.86
CA LEU A 27 21.66 -4.34 -17.12
C LEU A 27 22.66 -3.98 -16.01
N LEU A 28 23.15 -2.74 -16.06
CA LEU A 28 23.84 -2.08 -14.95
C LEU A 28 23.28 -0.65 -14.85
N LEU A 29 22.49 -0.43 -13.80
CA LEU A 29 22.14 0.88 -13.27
C LEU A 29 23.43 1.58 -12.82
N LEU A 30 23.69 2.75 -13.38
CA LEU A 30 24.85 3.58 -13.06
C LEU A 30 24.46 4.61 -12.00
N GLU A 31 24.95 4.38 -10.77
CA GLU A 31 25.23 5.42 -9.79
C GLU A 31 26.33 6.34 -10.33
N GLN A 32 26.18 7.66 -10.22
CA GLN A 32 27.32 8.59 -10.33
C GLN A 32 27.32 9.64 -9.22
N GLY A 33 28.40 9.60 -8.45
CA GLY A 33 28.77 10.58 -7.44
C GLY A 33 29.36 11.87 -8.02
N GLY A 34 29.32 12.91 -7.19
CA GLY A 34 29.73 14.27 -7.52
C GLY A 34 31.23 14.57 -7.43
N HIS A 35 31.56 15.78 -7.89
CA HIS A 35 32.83 16.46 -7.65
C HIS A 35 32.61 17.95 -7.30
N LEU A 36 33.50 18.43 -6.44
CA LEU A 36 33.48 19.65 -5.61
C LEU A 36 34.10 20.91 -6.25
N THR A 37 33.43 22.07 -6.04
CA THR A 37 33.96 23.42 -5.63
C THR A 37 34.90 24.24 -6.56
N PRO A 38 35.23 25.55 -6.30
CA PRO A 38 34.81 26.51 -5.25
C PRO A 38 34.49 27.98 -5.69
N ALA A 39 34.08 28.80 -4.69
CA ALA A 39 34.49 30.20 -4.43
C ALA A 39 33.52 31.38 -4.68
N GLY A 40 32.97 31.92 -3.59
CA GLY A 40 33.31 33.27 -3.08
C GLY A 40 32.51 34.51 -3.56
N PRO A 41 32.62 35.67 -2.86
CA PRO A 41 31.50 36.25 -2.09
C PRO A 41 31.15 37.71 -2.45
N SER A 42 30.08 38.27 -1.84
CA SER A 42 29.88 39.68 -1.35
C SER A 42 28.39 40.09 -1.34
N LEU A 43 27.77 40.32 -0.17
CA LEU A 43 27.61 41.61 0.55
C LEU A 43 26.65 42.63 -0.10
N LEU A 44 25.49 42.89 0.54
CA LEU A 44 25.03 44.20 1.07
C LEU A 44 23.49 44.31 1.22
N PHE A 45 23.05 44.61 2.44
CA PHE A 45 21.77 45.25 2.81
C PHE A 45 21.86 46.77 2.53
N PRO A 46 20.73 47.51 2.33
CA PRO A 46 19.97 48.06 3.48
C PRO A 46 18.45 48.30 3.31
N LYS A 47 17.73 48.04 4.42
CA LYS A 47 16.74 48.85 5.18
C LYS A 47 15.62 49.71 4.54
N ASN A 48 14.51 49.71 5.32
CA ASN A 48 13.43 50.70 5.52
C ASN A 48 12.22 50.61 4.55
N SER A 49 10.95 50.77 4.94
CA SER A 49 10.31 51.33 6.15
C SER A 49 8.77 51.07 6.11
N GLU A 50 8.12 51.04 7.29
CA GLU A 50 6.73 51.49 7.62
C GLU A 50 5.54 50.85 6.85
N GLY A 51 4.36 50.54 7.40
CA GLY A 51 3.64 50.88 8.63
C GLY A 51 2.14 50.94 8.28
N GLY A 52 1.23 50.37 9.09
CA GLY A 52 -0.22 50.63 8.92
C GLY A 52 -1.18 49.55 9.45
N ARG A 53 -2.03 49.93 10.41
CA ARG A 53 -3.05 49.14 11.11
C ARG A 53 -4.45 49.33 10.52
N GLY A 54 -5.37 48.39 10.84
CA GLY A 54 -6.80 48.66 11.11
C GLY A 54 -7.77 47.88 10.19
N THR A 55 -8.56 46.89 10.64
CA THR A 55 -9.80 46.90 11.49
C THR A 55 -11.00 46.33 10.69
N ALA A 56 -11.64 45.28 11.21
CA ALA A 56 -13.00 44.77 10.90
C ALA A 56 -14.10 45.64 11.61
N PRO A 57 -15.44 45.35 11.68
CA PRO A 57 -16.30 44.16 11.33
C PRO A 57 -17.69 44.61 10.70
N PRO A 58 -18.92 44.01 10.87
CA PRO A 58 -19.41 42.72 11.47
C PRO A 58 -20.57 41.91 10.76
N ILE A 59 -20.65 40.61 11.13
CA ILE A 59 -21.75 39.67 11.55
C ILE A 59 -23.23 39.82 11.06
N SER A 60 -23.85 38.69 10.66
CA SER A 60 -25.26 38.36 10.97
C SER A 60 -25.54 36.84 11.08
N VAL A 61 -26.55 36.46 11.88
CA VAL A 61 -26.96 35.10 12.33
C VAL A 61 -28.43 34.85 11.97
N ALA A 62 -28.81 33.61 11.59
CA ALA A 62 -30.22 33.18 11.56
C ALA A 62 -30.43 31.69 11.91
N ARG A 63 -31.58 31.40 12.54
CA ARG A 63 -31.99 30.22 13.34
C ARG A 63 -32.62 29.05 12.55
N ALA A 64 -32.56 27.86 13.17
CA ALA A 64 -33.21 26.60 12.78
C ALA A 64 -34.62 26.38 13.39
N GLY A 65 -35.45 25.56 12.73
CA GLY A 65 -36.75 25.06 13.21
C GLY A 65 -36.78 23.52 13.37
N THR A 66 -37.70 22.98 14.17
CA THR A 66 -37.87 21.54 14.51
C THR A 66 -39.24 21.00 14.08
N PRO A 67 -39.39 19.69 13.77
CA PRO A 67 -40.70 19.05 13.57
C PRO A 67 -41.11 18.00 14.64
N ARG A 68 -42.43 17.73 14.67
CA ARG A 68 -43.21 16.91 15.63
C ARG A 68 -43.15 15.38 15.37
N ARG A 69 -43.50 14.62 16.42
CA ARG A 69 -43.59 13.14 16.52
C ARG A 69 -44.94 12.57 16.07
N GLY A 70 -44.92 11.33 15.57
CA GLY A 70 -46.06 10.39 15.55
C GLY A 70 -45.55 8.95 15.42
N THR A 71 -46.07 8.03 16.23
CA THR A 71 -45.75 6.58 16.26
C THR A 71 -47.05 5.78 16.34
N GLN A 72 -47.15 4.70 15.56
CA GLN A 72 -48.09 3.57 15.76
C GLN A 72 -47.38 2.22 15.47
N PRO A 73 -47.83 1.09 16.07
CA PRO A 73 -47.03 -0.12 16.22
C PRO A 73 -47.43 -1.28 15.30
N CYS A 74 -46.48 -2.17 14.99
CA CYS A 74 -46.76 -3.53 14.50
C CYS A 74 -46.15 -4.58 15.44
N SER A 75 -46.99 -5.58 15.73
CA SER A 75 -46.79 -6.74 16.59
C SER A 75 -46.12 -7.92 15.87
N GLY A 76 -45.34 -8.71 16.63
CA GLY A 76 -45.15 -10.15 16.37
C GLY A 76 -43.72 -10.60 16.08
N LEU A 77 -43.06 -11.22 17.06
CA LEU A 77 -42.44 -12.56 17.00
C LEU A 77 -41.47 -12.75 18.18
N ALA A 78 -41.64 -13.88 18.85
CA ALA A 78 -40.97 -14.27 20.08
C ALA A 78 -39.55 -14.79 19.84
N GLY A 79 -38.67 -14.58 20.83
CA GLY A 79 -37.35 -15.23 20.92
C GLY A 79 -36.17 -14.29 20.67
N SER A 80 -35.85 -13.39 21.63
CA SER A 80 -34.51 -12.79 21.77
C SER A 80 -34.39 -12.02 23.10
N SER A 81 -33.18 -12.05 23.68
CA SER A 81 -32.67 -11.26 24.82
C SER A 81 -33.42 -9.94 25.10
N CYS A 82 -33.92 -9.76 26.34
CA CYS A 82 -34.55 -8.52 26.78
C CYS A 82 -33.52 -7.39 26.98
N THR A 83 -33.36 -6.53 25.98
CA THR A 83 -32.57 -5.29 26.09
C THR A 83 -33.48 -4.11 26.46
N LEU A 84 -33.32 -3.54 27.66
CA LEU A 84 -34.06 -2.35 28.10
C LEU A 84 -33.49 -1.08 27.40
N ARG A 85 -34.23 -0.48 26.46
CA ARG A 85 -33.85 0.80 25.81
C ARG A 85 -34.30 2.00 26.64
N ILE A 86 -33.37 2.82 27.12
CA ILE A 86 -33.66 4.09 27.80
C ILE A 86 -33.26 5.25 26.88
N LEU A 87 -34.20 6.14 26.55
CA LEU A 87 -33.96 7.36 25.78
C LEU A 87 -33.72 8.54 26.75
N PRO A 88 -32.57 9.24 26.72
CA PRO A 88 -32.39 10.46 27.50
C PRO A 88 -33.17 11.61 26.84
N LYS A 89 -34.08 12.27 27.58
CA LYS A 89 -34.54 13.63 27.23
C LYS A 89 -33.58 14.66 27.86
N GLN A 90 -33.47 15.80 27.19
CA GLN A 90 -32.48 16.87 27.42
C GLN A 90 -32.35 17.33 28.89
N LYS A 91 -31.12 17.78 29.19
CA LYS A 91 -30.55 18.33 30.43
C LYS A 91 -31.56 18.93 31.42
N GLY A 92 -31.50 18.48 32.68
CA GLY A 92 -31.78 19.35 33.84
C GLY A 92 -32.61 18.79 34.99
N ILE A 93 -33.35 17.69 34.82
CA ILE A 93 -34.23 17.17 35.88
C ILE A 93 -34.04 15.65 35.96
N GLY A 94 -33.78 15.12 37.16
CA GLY A 94 -33.57 13.68 37.37
C GLY A 94 -34.82 12.89 37.00
N SER A 95 -34.71 12.02 36.00
CA SER A 95 -35.79 11.13 35.59
C SER A 95 -35.80 9.89 36.49
N LYS A 96 -36.93 9.62 37.17
CA LYS A 96 -37.18 8.30 37.79
C LYS A 96 -37.60 7.33 36.68
N VAL A 97 -36.91 6.21 36.57
CA VAL A 97 -37.25 5.15 35.62
C VAL A 97 -37.66 3.90 36.40
N HIS A 98 -38.90 3.46 36.19
CA HIS A 98 -39.41 2.20 36.70
C HIS A 98 -39.11 1.11 35.67
N GLY A 99 -38.35 0.09 36.08
CA GLY A 99 -38.15 -1.12 35.29
C GLY A 99 -39.17 -2.21 35.65
N PRO A 100 -39.00 -3.45 35.17
CA PRO A 100 -39.91 -4.57 35.48
C PRO A 100 -39.92 -5.03 36.95
N TRP A 101 -39.31 -4.27 37.86
CA TRP A 101 -38.93 -4.64 39.23
C TRP A 101 -40.00 -4.33 40.31
N GLY A 102 -41.27 -4.17 39.92
CA GLY A 102 -42.36 -3.85 40.85
C GLY A 102 -42.50 -2.35 41.20
N LYS A 103 -43.66 -1.96 41.75
CA LYS A 103 -44.08 -0.54 41.91
C LYS A 103 -43.19 0.31 42.83
N HIS A 104 -42.32 -0.31 43.63
CA HIS A 104 -41.57 0.38 44.70
C HIS A 104 -40.07 0.58 44.42
N ASP A 105 -39.52 -0.03 43.37
CA ASP A 105 -38.10 0.10 43.02
C ASP A 105 -37.90 0.96 41.75
N TYR A 106 -36.95 1.91 41.80
CA TYR A 106 -36.68 2.82 40.69
C TYR A 106 -35.19 3.22 40.59
N ALA A 107 -34.75 3.49 39.36
CA ALA A 107 -33.42 4.03 39.08
C ALA A 107 -33.49 5.53 38.81
N VAL A 108 -32.49 6.28 39.31
CA VAL A 108 -32.33 7.71 39.01
C VAL A 108 -31.06 7.89 38.20
N ILE A 109 -31.19 8.57 37.05
CA ILE A 109 -30.07 8.90 36.17
C ILE A 109 -29.75 10.39 36.33
N TYR A 110 -28.53 10.70 36.74
CA TYR A 110 -28.04 12.08 36.86
C TYR A 110 -26.61 12.17 36.33
N ARG A 111 -26.37 13.10 35.39
CA ARG A 111 -25.05 13.35 34.76
C ARG A 111 -24.34 12.08 34.27
N GLY A 112 -25.08 11.20 33.58
CA GLY A 112 -24.51 9.98 32.98
C GLY A 112 -24.17 8.86 33.97
N ARG A 113 -24.51 8.99 35.26
CA ARG A 113 -24.38 7.92 36.26
C ARG A 113 -25.76 7.46 36.73
N MET A 114 -25.99 6.14 36.74
CA MET A 114 -27.22 5.52 37.24
C MET A 114 -27.04 5.09 38.70
N LYS A 115 -27.97 5.48 39.57
CA LYS A 115 -28.01 5.03 40.98
C LYS A 115 -29.35 4.34 41.25
N ILE A 116 -29.31 3.11 41.77
CA ILE A 116 -30.49 2.33 42.14
C ILE A 116 -30.83 2.63 43.61
N ARG A 117 -32.10 2.93 43.93
CA ARG A 117 -32.57 3.05 45.31
C ARG A 117 -33.49 1.87 45.64
N PRO A 118 -33.12 0.97 46.57
CA PRO A 118 -33.96 -0.15 46.95
C PRO A 118 -35.05 0.27 47.95
N GLY A 119 -36.30 -0.17 47.71
CA GLY A 119 -37.46 0.08 48.56
C GLY A 119 -37.86 -1.09 49.47
N SER A 120 -37.24 -2.26 49.35
CA SER A 120 -37.51 -3.44 50.20
C SER A 120 -36.21 -4.13 50.67
N GLU A 121 -36.25 -4.74 51.86
CA GLU A 121 -35.07 -5.37 52.51
C GLU A 121 -34.49 -6.55 51.71
N SER A 122 -35.25 -7.16 50.80
CA SER A 122 -34.79 -8.28 49.96
C SER A 122 -33.75 -7.90 48.90
N PHE A 123 -33.46 -6.61 48.69
CA PHE A 123 -32.52 -6.14 47.65
C PHE A 123 -31.07 -5.95 48.14
N ARG A 124 -30.79 -6.12 49.43
CA ARG A 124 -29.47 -5.79 50.02
C ARG A 124 -28.36 -6.82 49.78
N GLN A 125 -28.65 -8.03 49.28
CA GLN A 125 -27.65 -9.12 49.31
C GLN A 125 -26.99 -9.50 47.98
N ASN A 126 -27.60 -9.32 46.80
CA ASN A 126 -26.85 -9.34 45.51
C ASN A 126 -27.76 -8.96 44.31
N PRO A 127 -27.60 -7.81 43.63
CA PRO A 127 -28.59 -7.34 42.64
C PRO A 127 -28.61 -8.06 41.27
N LEU A 128 -27.58 -8.85 40.93
CA LEU A 128 -27.37 -9.32 39.55
C LEU A 128 -27.59 -10.83 39.33
N GLN A 129 -27.66 -11.63 40.40
CA GLN A 129 -27.69 -13.09 40.27
C GLN A 129 -29.10 -13.70 40.20
N GLY A 130 -30.13 -13.00 40.71
CA GLY A 130 -31.50 -13.53 40.74
C GLY A 130 -32.20 -13.62 39.37
N TYR A 131 -31.64 -13.02 38.32
CA TYR A 131 -32.30 -12.90 37.01
C TYR A 131 -31.38 -13.20 35.81
N GLY A 132 -30.19 -13.78 36.02
CA GLY A 132 -29.34 -14.29 34.94
C GLY A 132 -28.77 -13.25 33.95
N LEU A 133 -28.51 -12.01 34.39
CA LEU A 133 -27.94 -10.95 33.55
C LEU A 133 -26.45 -10.75 33.85
N GLN A 134 -25.57 -10.84 32.83
CA GLN A 134 -24.12 -10.71 33.00
C GLN A 134 -23.57 -9.28 32.77
N HIS A 135 -24.22 -8.41 31.98
CA HIS A 135 -23.77 -7.02 31.71
C HIS A 135 -24.91 -6.06 31.36
N LEU A 136 -24.74 -4.76 31.63
CA LEU A 136 -25.70 -3.69 31.34
C LEU A 136 -24.98 -2.53 30.61
N THR A 137 -25.31 -2.30 29.33
CA THR A 137 -24.60 -1.34 28.46
C THR A 137 -25.55 -0.22 27.98
N LEU A 138 -25.11 1.03 28.07
CA LEU A 138 -25.80 2.20 27.50
C LEU A 138 -25.36 2.42 26.05
N VAL A 139 -26.30 2.38 25.09
CA VAL A 139 -26.02 2.56 23.66
C VAL A 139 -26.58 3.91 23.18
N ASN A 140 -25.73 4.72 22.52
CA ASN A 140 -26.12 5.96 21.84
C ASN A 140 -26.41 5.67 20.36
N ASN A 141 -27.53 6.16 19.82
CA ASN A 141 -28.01 5.79 18.48
C ASN A 141 -27.32 6.57 17.34
N SER A 142 -26.65 5.86 16.44
CA SER A 142 -26.46 6.23 15.03
C SER A 142 -26.78 5.00 14.16
N LYS A 143 -27.72 5.13 13.23
CA LYS A 143 -28.25 4.03 12.40
C LYS A 143 -27.15 3.41 11.52
N CYS A 144 -27.00 2.09 11.58
CA CYS A 144 -26.34 1.25 10.56
C CYS A 144 -27.31 0.11 10.19
N ILE A 145 -27.53 -0.07 8.89
CA ILE A 145 -28.14 -1.28 8.32
C ILE A 145 -27.01 -2.29 8.10
N CYS A 146 -27.35 -3.55 8.34
CA CYS A 146 -26.48 -4.67 8.68
C CYS A 146 -25.60 -5.18 7.52
N CYS A 147 -24.29 -5.27 7.75
CA CYS A 147 -23.44 -6.39 7.33
C CYS A 147 -22.78 -6.93 8.61
N ARG A 148 -22.92 -8.23 8.87
CA ARG A 148 -22.45 -8.88 10.11
C ARG A 148 -20.92 -8.92 10.15
N CYS A 149 -20.33 -8.22 11.09
CA CYS A 149 -19.01 -8.53 11.66
C CYS A 149 -19.15 -8.41 13.18
N PRO A 150 -18.94 -9.48 13.97
CA PRO A 150 -18.86 -9.37 15.42
C PRO A 150 -17.48 -8.81 15.82
N ASP A 151 -17.43 -8.10 16.95
CA ASP A 151 -16.25 -7.50 17.59
C ASP A 151 -15.70 -6.19 17.02
N LYS A 152 -16.37 -5.09 17.38
CA LYS A 152 -15.75 -3.75 17.41
C LYS A 152 -15.19 -3.48 18.82
N ARG A 153 -13.86 -3.44 18.96
CA ARG A 153 -13.23 -2.78 20.12
C ARG A 153 -13.03 -1.30 19.80
N PRO A 154 -13.42 -0.37 20.70
CA PRO A 154 -13.15 1.05 20.48
C PRO A 154 -11.66 1.35 20.68
N LEU A 155 -11.05 2.01 19.69
CA LEU A 155 -9.76 2.68 19.85
C LEU A 155 -9.90 3.83 20.86
N PRO A 156 -8.85 4.17 21.63
CA PRO A 156 -8.93 5.24 22.63
C PRO A 156 -9.15 6.59 21.92
N CYS A 157 -10.34 7.14 22.04
CA CYS A 157 -10.64 8.52 21.69
C CYS A 157 -10.43 9.35 22.95
N ASP A 158 -9.22 9.87 23.16
CA ASP A 158 -8.94 11.07 23.96
C ASP A 158 -7.42 11.36 23.96
N LEU A 159 -6.94 12.02 22.90
CA LEU A 159 -5.67 12.76 22.89
C LEU A 159 -5.84 14.09 22.13
N THR A 160 -6.86 14.87 22.50
CA THR A 160 -6.92 16.29 22.13
C THR A 160 -6.58 17.11 23.36
N GLY A 161 -5.29 17.41 23.54
CA GLY A 161 -4.86 18.25 24.65
C GLY A 161 -3.36 18.25 24.93
N SER A 162 -2.55 18.72 23.97
CA SER A 162 -1.38 19.57 24.29
C SER A 162 -0.92 20.26 23.01
N SER A 163 -1.14 21.57 22.93
CA SER A 163 -0.51 22.44 21.95
C SER A 163 0.92 22.74 22.40
N ASP A 164 1.81 21.76 22.28
CA ASP A 164 3.25 22.00 22.38
C ASP A 164 3.81 22.22 20.98
N MET A 165 4.61 23.27 20.83
CA MET A 165 5.08 23.85 19.57
C MET A 165 5.67 22.83 18.58
N ALA A 166 4.82 22.26 17.72
CA ALA A 166 5.23 21.56 16.51
C ALA A 166 5.33 22.59 15.39
N GLY A 167 6.52 22.75 14.80
CA GLY A 167 6.65 23.46 13.53
C GLY A 167 5.68 22.84 12.51
N SER A 168 4.90 23.66 11.82
CA SER A 168 3.95 23.16 10.82
C SER A 168 4.71 22.37 9.75
N SER A 169 4.32 21.11 9.51
CA SER A 169 4.88 20.28 8.43
C SER A 169 4.94 21.07 7.11
N PRO A 170 6.06 20.99 6.35
CA PRO A 170 6.18 21.71 5.07
C PRO A 170 5.18 21.21 4.02
N PHE A 171 4.62 20.02 4.22
CA PHE A 171 3.66 19.41 3.31
C PHE A 171 2.23 19.61 3.80
N LYS A 172 1.46 20.47 3.11
CA LYS A 172 0.04 20.72 3.43
C LYS A 172 -0.80 19.46 3.23
N MET A 173 -0.60 18.75 2.12
CA MET A 173 -1.17 17.43 1.86
C MET A 173 -0.16 16.31 2.16
N ARG A 174 -0.61 15.24 2.82
CA ARG A 174 0.13 14.02 3.12
C ARG A 174 -0.75 12.85 2.73
N LEU A 175 -0.51 12.34 1.53
CA LEU A 175 -1.34 11.33 0.89
C LEU A 175 -0.76 9.95 1.14
N VAL A 176 -1.60 8.99 1.52
CA VAL A 176 -1.21 7.57 1.52
C VAL A 176 -1.59 6.99 0.18
N HIS A 177 -0.62 6.42 -0.53
CA HIS A 177 -0.88 5.71 -1.77
C HIS A 177 -1.42 4.31 -1.49
N LEU A 178 -2.51 3.97 -2.18
CA LEU A 178 -3.04 2.61 -2.25
C LEU A 178 -2.88 2.13 -3.70
N ASP A 179 -1.83 1.35 -3.92
CA ASP A 179 -1.70 0.53 -5.12
C ASP A 179 -2.60 -0.70 -4.95
N LEU A 180 -3.63 -0.80 -5.78
CA LEU A 180 -4.67 -1.83 -5.68
C LEU A 180 -4.39 -3.05 -6.56
N LYS A 181 -3.30 -3.04 -7.33
CA LYS A 181 -2.95 -4.10 -8.26
C LYS A 181 -2.54 -5.39 -7.54
N GLY A 182 -3.18 -6.49 -7.92
CA GLY A 182 -2.85 -7.83 -7.43
C GLY A 182 -3.33 -8.14 -6.01
N ALA A 183 -3.00 -7.32 -5.01
CA ALA A 183 -3.47 -7.51 -3.62
C ALA A 183 -4.33 -6.33 -3.09
N PRO A 184 -5.48 -6.05 -3.72
CA PRO A 184 -6.41 -5.02 -3.28
C PRO A 184 -7.05 -5.39 -1.92
N PRO A 185 -7.00 -4.51 -0.91
CA PRO A 185 -7.65 -4.77 0.38
C PRO A 185 -9.17 -4.69 0.28
N ARG A 186 -9.89 -5.63 0.89
CA ARG A 186 -11.36 -5.58 0.99
C ARG A 186 -11.83 -4.30 1.66
N VAL A 187 -13.01 -3.81 1.26
CA VAL A 187 -13.63 -2.61 1.82
C VAL A 187 -13.79 -2.68 3.36
N CYS A 188 -14.02 -3.87 3.92
CA CYS A 188 -14.09 -4.06 5.37
C CYS A 188 -12.76 -3.68 6.06
N TYR A 189 -11.63 -4.10 5.51
CA TYR A 189 -10.32 -3.73 6.05
C TYR A 189 -10.05 -2.22 5.87
N LEU A 190 -10.42 -1.64 4.73
CA LEU A 190 -10.31 -0.18 4.52
C LEU A 190 -11.09 0.62 5.57
N SER A 191 -12.26 0.11 5.99
CA SER A 191 -13.07 0.73 7.04
C SER A 191 -12.41 0.73 8.43
N GLU A 192 -11.48 -0.19 8.67
CA GLU A 192 -10.72 -0.31 9.91
C GLU A 192 -9.43 0.52 9.87
N VAL A 193 -8.75 0.57 8.72
CA VAL A 193 -7.42 1.19 8.59
C VAL A 193 -7.47 2.70 8.30
N PHE A 194 -8.51 3.23 7.64
CA PHE A 194 -8.62 4.68 7.37
C PHE A 194 -8.64 5.55 8.64
N PRO A 195 -9.33 5.18 9.74
CA PRO A 195 -9.21 5.89 11.01
C PRO A 195 -7.77 5.97 11.51
N LEU A 196 -6.99 4.90 11.35
CA LEU A 196 -5.58 4.86 11.74
C LEU A 196 -4.75 5.81 10.85
N PHE A 197 -4.96 5.80 9.53
CA PHE A 197 -4.25 6.73 8.62
C PHE A 197 -4.48 8.19 9.02
N ARG A 198 -5.75 8.55 9.31
CA ARG A 198 -6.09 9.90 9.77
C ARG A 198 -5.42 10.23 11.10
N ALA A 199 -5.46 9.31 12.08
CA ALA A 199 -4.84 9.48 13.39
C ALA A 199 -3.32 9.67 13.29
N LEU A 200 -2.67 8.98 12.36
CA LEU A 200 -1.24 9.11 12.06
C LEU A 200 -0.89 10.41 11.30
N GLY A 201 -1.87 11.20 10.89
CA GLY A 201 -1.66 12.53 10.29
C GLY A 201 -1.84 12.61 8.78
N ALA A 202 -2.30 11.53 8.13
CA ALA A 202 -2.73 11.61 6.73
C ALA A 202 -3.97 12.50 6.58
N ASN A 203 -4.10 13.14 5.42
CA ASN A 203 -5.29 13.93 5.05
C ASN A 203 -5.76 13.67 3.62
N GLY A 204 -5.20 12.66 2.96
CA GLY A 204 -5.74 12.17 1.71
C GLY A 204 -5.17 10.82 1.30
N LEU A 205 -5.70 10.32 0.20
CA LEU A 205 -5.35 9.04 -0.43
C LEU A 205 -5.04 9.31 -1.89
N LEU A 206 -3.97 8.71 -2.39
CA LEU A 206 -3.79 8.49 -3.83
C LEU A 206 -4.22 7.05 -4.09
N VAL A 207 -5.16 6.82 -5.01
CA VAL A 207 -5.72 5.49 -5.24
C VAL A 207 -5.49 5.08 -6.68
N GLU A 208 -4.56 4.17 -6.90
CA GLU A 208 -4.23 3.59 -8.20
C GLU A 208 -5.05 2.31 -8.40
N TYR A 209 -5.97 2.38 -9.36
CA TYR A 209 -6.96 1.31 -9.55
C TYR A 209 -6.54 0.25 -10.57
N GLU A 210 -5.94 0.65 -11.70
CA GLU A 210 -5.67 -0.23 -12.84
C GLU A 210 -6.84 -1.20 -13.14
N ASP A 211 -6.60 -2.52 -13.19
CA ASP A 211 -7.61 -3.55 -13.47
C ASP A 211 -8.59 -3.82 -12.31
N MET A 212 -8.40 -3.21 -11.14
CA MET A 212 -9.32 -3.27 -10.02
C MET A 212 -10.48 -2.27 -10.10
N PHE A 213 -10.46 -1.36 -11.07
CA PHE A 213 -11.59 -0.49 -11.34
C PHE A 213 -12.75 -1.24 -12.04
N PRO A 214 -14.03 -0.96 -11.71
CA PRO A 214 -15.19 -1.56 -12.39
C PRO A 214 -15.44 -1.00 -13.81
N TYR A 215 -14.49 -1.15 -14.73
CA TYR A 215 -14.68 -0.72 -16.11
C TYR A 215 -15.92 -1.37 -16.76
N GLY A 216 -16.71 -0.55 -17.46
CA GLY A 216 -17.94 -0.95 -18.14
C GLY A 216 -17.80 -0.99 -19.67
N GLY A 217 -18.79 -1.61 -20.33
CA GLY A 217 -18.89 -1.63 -21.79
C GLY A 217 -17.68 -2.28 -22.45
N ARG A 218 -17.11 -1.61 -23.47
CA ARG A 218 -15.91 -2.10 -24.20
C ARG A 218 -14.68 -2.25 -23.30
N LEU A 219 -14.59 -1.47 -22.22
CA LEU A 219 -13.48 -1.55 -21.26
C LEU A 219 -13.67 -2.65 -20.22
N GLY A 220 -14.81 -3.36 -20.23
CA GLY A 220 -15.08 -4.44 -19.28
C GLY A 220 -14.08 -5.59 -19.35
N LEU A 221 -13.37 -5.76 -20.48
CA LEU A 221 -12.32 -6.75 -20.64
C LEU A 221 -11.08 -6.48 -19.76
N LEU A 222 -10.88 -5.22 -19.33
CA LEU A 222 -9.75 -4.78 -18.51
C LEU A 222 -9.88 -5.20 -17.05
N ARG A 223 -11.07 -5.64 -16.62
CA ARG A 223 -11.34 -5.92 -15.22
C ARG A 223 -10.69 -7.20 -14.75
N ALA A 224 -10.01 -7.12 -13.61
CA ALA A 224 -9.65 -8.27 -12.83
C ALA A 224 -10.91 -9.02 -12.35
N LYS A 225 -10.76 -10.33 -12.11
CA LYS A 225 -11.84 -11.20 -11.62
C LYS A 225 -12.52 -10.67 -10.35
N HIS A 226 -11.72 -10.06 -9.47
CA HIS A 226 -12.16 -9.52 -8.18
C HIS A 226 -12.19 -7.98 -8.16
N ALA A 227 -12.25 -7.32 -9.32
CA ALA A 227 -12.41 -5.86 -9.43
C ALA A 227 -13.56 -5.34 -8.54
N TYR A 228 -13.35 -4.20 -7.88
CA TYR A 228 -14.39 -3.59 -7.04
C TYR A 228 -15.64 -3.31 -7.86
N SER A 229 -16.81 -3.42 -7.24
CA SER A 229 -18.07 -2.93 -7.81
C SER A 229 -18.19 -1.41 -7.70
N PRO A 230 -19.03 -0.76 -8.53
CA PRO A 230 -19.32 0.67 -8.38
C PRO A 230 -19.86 1.06 -6.99
N SER A 231 -20.59 0.15 -6.32
CA SER A 231 -21.05 0.34 -4.93
C SER A 231 -19.89 0.31 -3.93
N GLU A 232 -18.90 -0.54 -4.14
CA GLU A 232 -17.72 -0.60 -3.29
C GLU A 232 -16.84 0.63 -3.45
N ILE A 233 -16.65 1.14 -4.68
CA ILE A 233 -15.97 2.43 -4.90
C ILE A 233 -16.68 3.56 -4.13
N LYS A 234 -18.00 3.66 -4.24
CA LYS A 234 -18.79 4.65 -3.49
C LYS A 234 -18.62 4.48 -1.97
N GLU A 235 -18.56 3.26 -1.47
CA GLU A 235 -18.34 3.00 -0.05
C GLU A 235 -16.93 3.38 0.39
N ILE A 236 -15.89 3.10 -0.41
CA ILE A 236 -14.52 3.54 -0.16
C ILE A 236 -14.45 5.06 -0.06
N LEU A 237 -15.06 5.78 -1.01
CA LEU A 237 -15.09 7.25 -0.98
C LEU A 237 -15.86 7.79 0.24
N ARG A 238 -16.95 7.13 0.63
CA ARG A 238 -17.71 7.48 1.83
C ARG A 238 -16.87 7.27 3.10
N LEU A 239 -16.14 6.15 3.19
CA LEU A 239 -15.24 5.85 4.30
C LEU A 239 -14.09 6.85 4.37
N ALA A 240 -13.48 7.22 3.24
CA ALA A 240 -12.43 8.22 3.18
C ALA A 240 -12.94 9.59 3.66
N THR A 241 -14.11 10.01 3.16
CA THR A 241 -14.76 11.27 3.58
C THR A 241 -15.05 11.30 5.08
N LEU A 242 -15.56 10.20 5.65
CA LEU A 242 -15.80 10.10 7.10
C LEU A 242 -14.54 10.25 7.95
N ASN A 243 -13.37 9.94 7.39
CA ASN A 243 -12.08 10.04 8.05
C ASN A 243 -11.29 11.28 7.61
N GLU A 244 -11.93 12.25 6.94
CA GLU A 244 -11.28 13.48 6.45
C GLU A 244 -10.06 13.19 5.54
N LEU A 245 -10.17 12.15 4.73
CA LEU A 245 -9.18 11.78 3.72
C LEU A 245 -9.70 12.18 2.33
N GLU A 246 -9.08 13.18 1.72
CA GLU A 246 -9.35 13.57 0.34
C GLU A 246 -8.80 12.53 -0.65
N VAL A 247 -9.62 12.04 -1.58
CA VAL A 247 -9.22 10.98 -2.53
C VAL A 247 -8.81 11.58 -3.86
N ILE A 248 -7.64 11.19 -4.34
CA ILE A 248 -7.12 11.46 -5.68
C ILE A 248 -7.07 10.12 -6.42
N PRO A 249 -7.92 9.88 -7.44
CA PRO A 249 -7.78 8.70 -8.29
C PRO A 249 -6.50 8.81 -9.14
N LEU A 250 -5.85 7.67 -9.40
CA LEU A 250 -4.75 7.53 -10.34
C LEU A 250 -5.14 6.57 -11.46
N VAL A 251 -4.92 6.99 -12.71
CA VAL A 251 -5.14 6.20 -13.92
C VAL A 251 -3.85 6.21 -14.72
N GLN A 252 -3.34 5.04 -15.09
CA GLN A 252 -2.20 4.93 -15.99
C GLN A 252 -2.63 5.24 -17.43
N THR A 253 -1.90 6.12 -18.09
CA THR A 253 -2.29 6.66 -19.42
C THR A 253 -1.19 6.63 -20.47
N PHE A 254 -0.01 6.09 -20.15
CA PHE A 254 1.09 6.01 -21.12
C PHE A 254 2.03 4.82 -20.89
N GLY A 255 2.78 4.82 -19.79
CA GLY A 255 3.48 3.67 -19.24
C GLY A 255 2.57 2.86 -18.30
N HIS A 256 3.10 1.76 -17.75
CA HIS A 256 2.37 0.81 -16.90
C HIS A 256 1.02 0.35 -17.48
N MET A 257 0.97 0.22 -18.81
CA MET A 257 -0.24 -0.16 -19.55
C MET A 257 -0.40 -1.68 -19.67
N GLU A 258 0.36 -2.49 -18.93
CA GLU A 258 0.34 -3.96 -19.08
C GLU A 258 -1.04 -4.55 -18.83
N PHE A 259 -1.82 -3.99 -17.90
CA PHE A 259 -3.18 -4.45 -17.65
C PHE A 259 -4.12 -4.26 -18.84
N VAL A 260 -3.82 -3.29 -19.71
CA VAL A 260 -4.57 -2.99 -20.92
C VAL A 260 -4.01 -3.76 -22.10
N LEU A 261 -2.71 -3.63 -22.33
CA LEU A 261 -2.07 -4.09 -23.54
C LEU A 261 -1.69 -5.57 -23.47
N LYS A 262 -1.85 -6.27 -22.33
CA LYS A 262 -1.78 -7.74 -22.27
C LYS A 262 -2.90 -8.41 -23.09
N HIS A 263 -4.01 -7.72 -23.32
CA HIS A 263 -5.14 -8.25 -24.07
C HIS A 263 -4.87 -8.22 -25.58
N GLU A 264 -5.06 -9.36 -26.25
CA GLU A 264 -4.85 -9.50 -27.70
C GLU A 264 -5.64 -8.47 -28.51
N ALA A 265 -6.88 -8.16 -28.09
CA ALA A 265 -7.75 -7.17 -28.73
C ALA A 265 -7.23 -5.72 -28.70
N LEU A 266 -6.23 -5.42 -27.86
CA LEU A 266 -5.63 -4.10 -27.71
C LEU A 266 -4.12 -4.11 -27.98
N ALA A 267 -3.55 -5.26 -28.38
CA ALA A 267 -2.11 -5.42 -28.57
C ALA A 267 -1.56 -4.58 -29.73
N HIS A 268 -2.39 -4.20 -30.71
CA HIS A 268 -2.01 -3.30 -31.80
C HIS A 268 -1.75 -1.86 -31.35
N LEU A 269 -2.18 -1.48 -30.14
CA LEU A 269 -1.95 -0.16 -29.55
C LEU A 269 -0.61 -0.08 -28.79
N ARG A 270 0.21 -1.14 -28.78
CA ARG A 270 1.53 -1.12 -28.14
C ARG A 270 2.51 -0.26 -28.96
N GLU A 271 3.34 0.52 -28.27
CA GLU A 271 4.45 1.25 -28.89
C GLU A 271 5.43 0.27 -29.53
N VAL A 272 5.86 -0.75 -28.78
CA VAL A 272 6.67 -1.86 -29.29
C VAL A 272 5.84 -3.12 -29.22
N ALA A 273 5.63 -3.79 -30.36
CA ALA A 273 4.71 -4.93 -30.47
C ALA A 273 4.94 -6.04 -29.42
N LEU A 274 6.19 -6.28 -29.04
CA LEU A 274 6.56 -7.30 -28.05
C LEU A 274 6.23 -6.90 -26.59
N PHE A 275 6.21 -5.60 -26.28
CA PHE A 275 6.16 -5.10 -24.92
C PHE A 275 4.78 -4.50 -24.60
N PRO A 276 4.03 -5.04 -23.61
CA PRO A 276 2.71 -4.54 -23.26
C PRO A 276 2.75 -3.34 -22.29
N ASN A 277 3.91 -2.74 -22.02
CA ASN A 277 4.03 -1.69 -21.00
C ASN A 277 3.73 -0.28 -21.49
N THR A 278 3.91 -0.02 -22.79
CA THR A 278 3.84 1.34 -23.36
C THR A 278 2.80 1.45 -24.47
N LEU A 279 1.93 2.44 -24.35
CA LEU A 279 0.94 2.80 -25.36
C LEU A 279 1.59 3.56 -26.53
N ASN A 280 1.22 3.22 -27.76
CA ASN A 280 1.63 3.94 -28.97
C ASN A 280 0.86 5.27 -29.07
N PRO A 281 1.51 6.43 -28.97
CA PRO A 281 0.84 7.73 -28.99
C PRO A 281 0.36 8.17 -30.38
N HIS A 282 0.77 7.48 -31.46
CA HIS A 282 0.38 7.85 -32.83
C HIS A 282 -0.97 7.27 -33.27
N GLU A 283 -1.46 6.23 -32.60
CA GLU A 283 -2.76 5.65 -32.92
C GLU A 283 -3.88 6.49 -32.28
N ALA A 284 -4.81 6.99 -33.09
CA ALA A 284 -5.93 7.78 -32.57
C ALA A 284 -6.79 6.99 -31.56
N GLU A 285 -6.86 5.66 -31.72
CA GLU A 285 -7.54 4.77 -30.77
C GLU A 285 -6.86 4.76 -29.39
N SER A 286 -5.54 4.98 -29.29
CA SER A 286 -4.82 5.06 -28.02
C SER A 286 -5.34 6.19 -27.14
N LEU A 287 -5.43 7.41 -27.67
CA LEU A 287 -5.96 8.55 -26.93
C LEU A 287 -7.45 8.37 -26.60
N ALA A 288 -8.23 7.80 -27.53
CA ALA A 288 -9.65 7.52 -27.29
C ALA A 288 -9.87 6.49 -26.17
N LEU A 289 -9.01 5.46 -26.11
CA LEU A 289 -9.00 4.45 -25.05
C LEU A 289 -8.68 5.07 -23.69
N VAL A 290 -7.61 5.86 -23.61
CA VAL A 290 -7.21 6.59 -22.41
C VAL A 290 -8.30 7.54 -21.93
N ALA A 291 -8.86 8.32 -22.85
CA ALA A 291 -9.98 9.24 -22.56
C ALA A 291 -11.17 8.49 -21.97
N ALA A 292 -11.52 7.32 -22.51
CA ALA A 292 -12.61 6.50 -22.00
C ALA A 292 -12.33 5.92 -20.60
N MET A 293 -11.08 5.52 -20.32
CA MET A 293 -10.69 5.07 -18.97
C MET A 293 -10.81 6.21 -17.96
N VAL A 294 -10.26 7.38 -18.29
CA VAL A 294 -10.31 8.59 -17.46
C VAL A 294 -11.76 9.02 -17.19
N ASP A 295 -12.61 9.06 -18.22
CA ASP A 295 -14.01 9.45 -18.11
C ASP A 295 -14.76 8.51 -17.14
N GLN A 296 -14.59 7.18 -17.27
CA GLN A 296 -15.24 6.22 -16.37
C GLN A 296 -14.75 6.34 -14.91
N VAL A 297 -13.45 6.58 -14.70
CA VAL A 297 -12.91 6.76 -13.34
C VAL A 297 -13.46 8.03 -12.71
N MET A 298 -13.51 9.14 -13.46
CA MET A 298 -14.03 10.41 -12.98
C MET A 298 -15.55 10.39 -12.74
N GLU A 299 -16.32 9.59 -13.49
CA GLU A 299 -17.74 9.35 -13.22
C GLU A 299 -18.00 8.78 -11.81
N LEU A 300 -17.09 7.94 -11.29
CA LEU A 300 -17.16 7.40 -9.94
C LEU A 300 -16.48 8.27 -8.88
N HIS A 301 -15.76 9.32 -9.26
CA HIS A 301 -15.08 10.27 -8.36
C HIS A 301 -15.63 11.71 -8.51
N PRO A 302 -16.94 11.92 -8.32
CA PRO A 302 -17.53 13.23 -8.50
C PRO A 302 -16.93 14.25 -7.52
N GLY A 303 -16.46 15.38 -8.05
CA GLY A 303 -15.89 16.46 -7.25
C GLY A 303 -14.41 16.28 -6.88
N ALA A 304 -13.71 15.29 -7.45
CA ALA A 304 -12.27 15.15 -7.27
C ALA A 304 -11.54 16.41 -7.77
N ARG A 305 -10.76 17.03 -6.87
CA ARG A 305 -9.98 18.25 -7.15
C ARG A 305 -8.72 17.96 -7.95
N TRP A 306 -8.23 16.72 -7.86
CA TRP A 306 -7.08 16.23 -8.59
C TRP A 306 -7.37 14.86 -9.19
N LEU A 307 -6.66 14.56 -10.28
CA LEU A 307 -6.59 13.25 -10.91
C LEU A 307 -5.12 13.02 -11.24
N HIS A 308 -4.55 11.90 -10.85
CA HIS A 308 -3.20 11.53 -11.27
C HIS A 308 -3.28 10.73 -12.56
N VAL A 309 -2.59 11.17 -13.63
CA VAL A 309 -2.66 10.54 -14.96
C VAL A 309 -1.49 9.58 -15.25
N GLY A 310 -0.65 9.35 -14.24
CA GLY A 310 0.49 8.43 -14.35
C GLY A 310 1.57 9.03 -15.24
N CYS A 311 1.79 8.39 -16.40
CA CYS A 311 2.77 8.74 -17.43
C CYS A 311 4.24 8.57 -17.03
N ASP A 312 4.51 7.64 -16.12
CA ASP A 312 5.84 7.22 -15.69
C ASP A 312 6.43 6.10 -16.54
N GLU A 313 7.76 5.96 -16.48
CA GLU A 313 8.53 4.79 -16.90
C GLU A 313 8.27 4.34 -18.35
N VAL A 314 8.13 5.31 -19.26
CA VAL A 314 7.85 5.07 -20.68
C VAL A 314 9.15 4.73 -21.45
N TYR A 315 9.87 3.71 -20.98
CA TYR A 315 11.27 3.42 -21.37
C TYR A 315 11.46 3.16 -22.87
N TYR A 316 10.47 2.56 -23.54
CA TYR A 316 10.55 2.20 -24.97
C TYR A 316 9.96 3.27 -25.91
N LEU A 317 9.67 4.47 -25.40
CA LEU A 317 9.10 5.53 -26.22
C LEU A 317 10.00 5.87 -27.41
N GLY A 318 9.43 5.87 -28.62
CA GLY A 318 10.14 6.17 -29.84
C GLY A 318 10.82 4.97 -30.50
N GLU A 319 10.68 3.77 -29.95
CA GLU A 319 11.24 2.53 -30.52
C GLU A 319 10.25 1.78 -31.41
N GLY A 320 8.96 2.15 -31.35
CA GLY A 320 7.93 1.65 -32.24
C GLY A 320 8.23 1.94 -33.71
N GLU A 321 7.66 1.15 -34.63
CA GLU A 321 7.88 1.38 -36.06
C GLU A 321 7.34 2.75 -36.50
N THR A 322 6.11 3.09 -36.10
CA THR A 322 5.48 4.39 -36.39
C THR A 322 6.26 5.54 -35.77
N SER A 323 6.64 5.42 -34.50
CA SER A 323 7.39 6.44 -33.77
C SER A 323 8.80 6.64 -34.34
N ARG A 324 9.50 5.57 -34.74
CA ARG A 324 10.81 5.69 -35.43
C ARG A 324 10.69 6.43 -36.76
N ARG A 325 9.66 6.16 -37.56
CA ARG A 325 9.42 6.87 -38.82
C ARG A 325 9.08 8.34 -38.60
N TRP A 326 8.34 8.65 -37.54
CA TRP A 326 8.01 10.03 -37.16
C TRP A 326 9.25 10.79 -36.67
N LEU A 327 10.06 10.18 -35.80
CA LEU A 327 11.32 10.76 -35.29
C LEU A 327 12.39 10.98 -36.36
N GLN A 328 12.31 10.30 -37.51
CA GLN A 328 13.21 10.54 -38.64
C GLN A 328 12.89 11.84 -39.41
N GLN A 329 11.75 12.46 -39.15
CA GLN A 329 11.33 13.70 -39.79
C GLN A 329 11.70 14.87 -38.88
N GLU A 330 12.62 15.73 -39.31
CA GLU A 330 12.95 16.95 -38.57
C GLU A 330 11.74 17.90 -38.55
N PRO A 331 11.45 18.60 -37.42
CA PRO A 331 12.26 18.74 -36.19
C PRO A 331 11.83 17.82 -35.03
N HIS A 332 11.29 16.63 -35.31
CA HIS A 332 10.66 15.81 -34.27
C HIS A 332 11.62 15.20 -33.26
N SER A 333 11.17 15.11 -32.00
CA SER A 333 11.98 14.56 -30.91
C SER A 333 11.16 13.70 -29.95
N LYS A 334 11.83 12.82 -29.19
CA LYS A 334 11.17 12.03 -28.14
C LYS A 334 10.54 12.92 -27.05
N ALA A 335 11.16 14.07 -26.77
CA ALA A 335 10.62 15.05 -25.84
C ALA A 335 9.29 15.63 -26.36
N GLU A 336 9.24 16.03 -27.64
CA GLU A 336 7.99 16.50 -28.28
C GLU A 336 6.91 15.42 -28.24
N LEU A 337 7.26 14.16 -28.53
CA LEU A 337 6.33 13.04 -28.48
C LEU A 337 5.72 12.84 -27.09
N CYS A 338 6.58 12.86 -26.06
CA CYS A 338 6.19 12.73 -24.66
C CYS A 338 5.26 13.87 -24.23
N LEU A 339 5.68 15.12 -24.47
CA LEU A 339 4.92 16.31 -24.10
C LEU A 339 3.57 16.36 -24.82
N SER A 340 3.53 16.06 -26.11
CA SER A 340 2.29 16.06 -26.91
C SER A 340 1.25 15.07 -26.36
N HIS A 341 1.67 13.84 -26.02
CA HIS A 341 0.77 12.86 -25.42
C HIS A 341 0.25 13.31 -24.05
N MET A 342 1.14 13.76 -23.16
CA MET A 342 0.76 14.26 -21.83
C MET A 342 -0.18 15.48 -21.93
N GLU A 343 0.09 16.40 -22.86
CA GLU A 343 -0.77 17.55 -23.12
C GLU A 343 -2.15 17.15 -23.63
N ALA A 344 -2.24 16.14 -24.51
CA ALA A 344 -3.50 15.63 -25.03
C ALA A 344 -4.37 15.02 -23.92
N VAL A 345 -3.78 14.17 -23.07
CA VAL A 345 -4.48 13.57 -21.92
C VAL A 345 -4.91 14.64 -20.92
N ALA A 346 -4.00 15.55 -20.54
CA ALA A 346 -4.31 16.61 -19.59
C ALA A 346 -5.37 17.60 -20.15
N SER A 347 -5.33 17.90 -21.44
CA SER A 347 -6.33 18.74 -22.10
C SER A 347 -7.71 18.07 -22.09
N HIS A 348 -7.80 16.77 -22.32
CA HIS A 348 -9.05 16.01 -22.20
C HIS A 348 -9.65 16.12 -20.79
N VAL A 349 -8.84 15.89 -19.76
CA VAL A 349 -9.26 16.03 -18.36
C VAL A 349 -9.79 17.43 -18.09
N ARG A 350 -9.03 18.48 -18.44
CA ARG A 350 -9.41 19.88 -18.20
C ARG A 350 -10.68 20.28 -18.96
N ALA A 351 -10.88 19.74 -20.16
CA ALA A 351 -12.07 20.03 -20.97
C ALA A 351 -13.34 19.43 -20.37
N ARG A 352 -13.28 18.18 -19.86
CA ARG A 352 -14.43 17.49 -19.26
C ARG A 352 -14.65 17.83 -17.79
N HIS A 353 -13.57 18.09 -17.06
CA HIS A 353 -13.56 18.36 -15.63
C HIS A 353 -12.73 19.62 -15.32
N PRO A 354 -13.26 20.83 -15.63
CA PRO A 354 -12.50 22.08 -15.48
C PRO A 354 -12.03 22.39 -14.06
N ALA A 355 -12.70 21.82 -13.04
CA ALA A 355 -12.34 21.98 -11.63
C ALA A 355 -11.27 20.97 -11.14
N THR A 356 -10.88 20.01 -11.98
CA THR A 356 -9.90 18.97 -11.65
C THR A 356 -8.54 19.35 -12.22
N THR A 357 -7.49 19.27 -11.40
CA THR A 357 -6.10 19.46 -11.83
C THR A 357 -5.41 18.12 -12.04
N PRO A 358 -4.94 17.81 -13.26
CA PRO A 358 -4.11 16.65 -13.50
C PRO A 358 -2.77 16.71 -12.75
N LEU A 359 -2.38 15.59 -12.14
CA LEU A 359 -1.06 15.33 -11.60
C LEU A 359 -0.33 14.34 -12.52
N VAL A 360 0.98 14.48 -12.67
CA VAL A 360 1.80 13.59 -13.50
C VAL A 360 3.08 13.22 -12.78
N TRP A 361 3.55 11.98 -12.93
CA TRP A 361 4.88 11.62 -12.43
C TRP A 361 5.95 12.36 -13.23
N ASP A 362 7.01 12.81 -12.56
CA ASP A 362 7.96 13.75 -13.15
C ASP A 362 9.08 13.11 -13.98
N ASP A 363 9.30 11.80 -13.88
CA ASP A 363 10.50 11.12 -14.38
C ASP A 363 10.74 11.34 -15.87
N MET A 364 9.68 11.26 -16.68
CA MET A 364 9.73 11.53 -18.12
C MET A 364 10.05 13.00 -18.47
N LEU A 365 9.96 13.93 -17.51
CA LEU A 365 10.24 15.36 -17.70
C LEU A 365 11.66 15.76 -17.28
N ARG A 366 12.39 14.89 -16.57
CA ARG A 366 13.68 15.21 -15.94
C ARG A 366 14.74 15.63 -16.94
N ASP A 367 14.83 14.95 -18.07
CA ASP A 367 15.84 15.20 -19.11
C ASP A 367 15.42 16.24 -20.14
N ILE A 368 14.15 16.67 -20.14
CA ILE A 368 13.65 17.67 -21.09
C ILE A 368 14.18 19.06 -20.71
N PRO A 369 14.84 19.80 -21.60
CA PRO A 369 15.33 21.16 -21.31
C PRO A 369 14.23 22.11 -20.80
N GLY A 370 14.57 22.99 -19.86
CA GLY A 370 13.59 23.87 -19.21
C GLY A 370 12.92 24.87 -20.15
N ASP A 371 13.61 25.31 -21.19
CA ASP A 371 13.07 26.15 -22.26
C ASP A 371 12.05 25.40 -23.12
N GLN A 372 12.28 24.12 -23.42
CA GLN A 372 11.29 23.26 -24.09
C GLN A 372 10.06 23.02 -23.22
N LEU A 373 10.24 22.77 -21.93
CA LEU A 373 9.12 22.66 -20.98
C LEU A 373 8.32 23.96 -20.92
N ALA A 374 8.99 25.11 -20.84
CA ALA A 374 8.34 26.42 -20.79
C ALA A 374 7.60 26.78 -22.09
N ALA A 375 8.12 26.34 -23.24
CA ALA A 375 7.49 26.53 -24.54
C ALA A 375 6.28 25.60 -24.76
N SER A 376 6.20 24.49 -24.04
CA SER A 376 5.06 23.58 -24.05
C SER A 376 3.84 24.15 -23.31
N ARG A 377 2.66 23.56 -23.52
CA ARG A 377 1.43 23.90 -22.78
C ARG A 377 1.28 23.11 -21.49
N LEU A 378 2.17 22.15 -21.25
CA LEU A 378 2.10 21.25 -20.10
C LEU A 378 2.12 21.98 -18.74
N PRO A 379 2.96 23.02 -18.50
CA PRO A 379 3.02 23.71 -17.21
C PRO A 379 1.73 24.38 -16.76
N GLN A 380 0.85 24.75 -17.70
CA GLN A 380 -0.45 25.36 -17.39
C GLN A 380 -1.54 24.30 -17.19
N LEU A 381 -1.29 23.05 -17.60
CA LEU A 381 -2.26 21.97 -17.55
C LEU A 381 -2.10 21.11 -16.30
N VAL A 382 -0.87 20.79 -15.88
CA VAL A 382 -0.58 19.74 -14.87
C VAL A 382 0.28 20.23 -13.69
N GLU A 383 0.27 19.47 -12.60
CA GLU A 383 1.21 19.63 -11.48
C GLU A 383 2.12 18.38 -11.39
N PRO A 384 3.46 18.51 -11.54
CA PRO A 384 4.40 17.40 -11.44
C PRO A 384 4.52 16.83 -10.02
N VAL A 385 4.64 15.50 -9.94
CA VAL A 385 4.89 14.73 -8.71
C VAL A 385 6.28 14.11 -8.78
N LEU A 386 7.20 14.67 -8.01
CA LEU A 386 8.60 14.27 -8.00
C LEU A 386 8.80 13.06 -7.11
N TRP A 387 9.08 11.90 -7.70
CA TRP A 387 9.26 10.66 -6.94
C TRP A 387 10.72 10.25 -6.80
N ASP A 388 11.09 9.79 -5.62
CA ASP A 388 12.37 9.15 -5.34
C ASP A 388 12.31 8.40 -4.00
N TYR A 389 12.67 7.12 -4.05
CA TYR A 389 12.50 6.19 -2.94
C TYR A 389 13.83 5.83 -2.26
N GLY A 390 14.96 6.41 -2.70
CA GLY A 390 16.28 6.15 -2.13
C GLY A 390 16.42 6.64 -0.69
N ALA A 391 17.05 5.84 0.18
CA ALA A 391 17.37 6.23 1.55
C ALA A 391 18.49 7.30 1.62
N ASP A 392 19.24 7.45 0.53
CA ASP A 392 20.35 8.35 0.27
C ASP A 392 20.07 9.28 -0.94
N LEU A 393 18.80 9.71 -1.05
CA LEU A 393 18.33 10.71 -2.01
C LEU A 393 19.30 11.88 -2.20
N ASP A 394 19.58 12.26 -3.45
CA ASP A 394 20.30 13.49 -3.79
C ASP A 394 19.43 14.73 -3.51
N VAL A 395 19.50 15.22 -2.29
CA VAL A 395 18.74 16.40 -1.83
C VAL A 395 19.01 17.63 -2.70
N HIS A 396 20.26 17.85 -3.10
CA HIS A 396 20.63 19.03 -3.88
C HIS A 396 20.09 18.94 -5.31
N GLY A 397 20.27 17.79 -5.97
CA GLY A 397 19.74 17.54 -7.31
C GLY A 397 18.22 17.68 -7.36
N LYS A 398 17.49 17.17 -6.35
CA LYS A 398 16.02 17.34 -6.29
C LYS A 398 15.60 18.79 -6.08
N ALA A 399 16.32 19.56 -5.26
CA ALA A 399 16.04 20.99 -5.11
C ALA A 399 16.26 21.76 -6.42
N LEU A 400 17.33 21.45 -7.15
CA LEU A 400 17.59 22.02 -8.49
C LEU A 400 16.51 21.64 -9.51
N LEU A 401 16.03 20.40 -9.46
CA LEU A 401 14.96 19.91 -10.33
C LEU A 401 13.63 20.63 -10.04
N MET A 402 13.27 20.82 -8.77
CA MET A 402 12.10 21.62 -8.39
C MET A 402 12.22 23.07 -8.88
N GLU A 403 13.40 23.67 -8.78
CA GLU A 403 13.63 25.03 -9.29
C GLU A 403 13.53 25.09 -10.81
N LYS A 404 14.02 24.08 -11.54
CA LYS A 404 13.83 23.95 -12.98
C LYS A 404 12.35 23.94 -13.35
N TYR A 405 11.53 23.12 -12.68
CA TYR A 405 10.09 23.07 -12.97
C TYR A 405 9.40 24.41 -12.66
N ARG A 406 9.73 25.05 -11.53
CA ARG A 406 9.20 26.39 -11.22
C ARG A 406 9.55 27.41 -12.30
N LYS A 407 10.81 27.47 -12.74
CA LYS A 407 11.26 28.36 -13.82
C LYS A 407 10.60 28.04 -15.17
N SER A 408 10.22 26.79 -15.38
CA SER A 408 9.51 26.35 -16.58
C SER A 408 8.00 26.68 -16.55
N GLY A 409 7.51 27.27 -15.45
CA GLY A 409 6.13 27.76 -15.35
C GLY A 409 5.15 26.84 -14.61
N PHE A 410 5.62 25.74 -14.00
CA PHE A 410 4.75 24.88 -13.20
C PHE A 410 4.37 25.58 -11.88
N ALA A 411 3.07 25.73 -11.65
CA ALA A 411 2.55 26.53 -10.53
C ALA A 411 2.73 25.86 -9.16
N TRP A 412 2.53 24.54 -9.09
CA TRP A 412 2.65 23.74 -7.88
C TRP A 412 3.40 22.45 -8.19
N LEU A 413 4.17 22.00 -7.21
CA LEU A 413 4.89 20.73 -7.24
C LEU A 413 4.43 19.83 -6.10
N TRP A 414 4.62 18.53 -6.28
CA TRP A 414 4.42 17.52 -5.25
C TRP A 414 5.69 16.70 -5.08
N ALA A 415 5.88 16.16 -3.89
CA ALA A 415 6.90 15.14 -3.64
C ALA A 415 6.25 13.75 -3.57
N ALA A 416 7.02 12.70 -3.80
CA ALA A 416 6.63 11.34 -3.55
C ALA A 416 7.78 10.53 -2.94
N SER A 417 7.56 10.08 -1.72
CA SER A 417 8.39 9.14 -0.97
C SER A 417 7.74 7.75 -0.97
N ALA A 418 8.35 6.76 -0.34
CA ALA A 418 7.75 5.44 -0.15
C ALA A 418 7.66 5.05 1.33
N PHE A 419 6.62 4.29 1.70
CA PHE A 419 6.52 3.64 3.01
C PHE A 419 6.60 2.10 2.95
N LYS A 420 6.37 1.50 1.78
CA LYS A 420 6.58 0.08 1.48
C LYS A 420 6.83 -0.10 -0.02
N GLY A 421 7.34 -1.26 -0.42
CA GLY A 421 7.72 -1.49 -1.81
C GLY A 421 8.96 -0.68 -2.20
N ALA A 422 9.27 -0.61 -3.50
CA ALA A 422 10.42 0.12 -4.05
C ALA A 422 11.82 -0.27 -3.52
N THR A 423 11.91 -1.33 -2.72
CA THR A 423 13.15 -1.83 -2.11
C THR A 423 13.49 -3.26 -2.56
N GLY A 424 12.52 -3.98 -3.11
CA GLY A 424 12.70 -5.28 -3.74
C GLY A 424 11.40 -5.80 -4.37
N ALA A 425 11.51 -6.50 -5.49
CA ALA A 425 10.36 -6.99 -6.25
C ALA A 425 9.59 -8.14 -5.57
N ASN A 426 10.26 -8.94 -4.75
CA ASN A 426 9.70 -10.10 -4.04
C ASN A 426 9.83 -9.97 -2.51
N GLN A 427 9.87 -8.74 -2.00
CA GLN A 427 10.11 -8.50 -0.59
C GLN A 427 8.86 -8.76 0.25
N ALA A 428 8.99 -9.53 1.33
CA ALA A 428 7.88 -9.85 2.22
C ALA A 428 7.76 -8.90 3.43
N LEU A 429 8.88 -8.36 3.91
CA LEU A 429 8.97 -7.53 5.12
C LEU A 429 9.48 -6.13 4.79
N THR A 430 8.90 -5.11 5.42
CA THR A 430 9.14 -3.70 5.07
C THR A 430 10.32 -3.08 5.85
N PRO A 431 11.43 -2.67 5.20
CA PRO A 431 12.59 -2.07 5.85
C PRO A 431 12.28 -0.66 6.33
N ILE A 432 11.82 -0.55 7.58
CA ILE A 432 11.37 0.71 8.18
C ILE A 432 12.48 1.77 8.18
N GLU A 433 13.73 1.39 8.48
CA GLU A 433 14.87 2.31 8.47
C GLU A 433 15.07 2.98 7.11
N HIS A 434 14.98 2.20 6.02
CA HIS A 434 15.12 2.70 4.66
C HIS A 434 14.10 3.80 4.38
N HIS A 435 12.82 3.52 4.64
CA HIS A 435 11.74 4.46 4.40
C HIS A 435 11.81 5.68 5.33
N LEU A 436 12.18 5.50 6.59
CA LEU A 436 12.42 6.61 7.53
C LEU A 436 13.49 7.56 6.98
N ARG A 437 14.64 7.03 6.54
CA ARG A 437 15.72 7.84 5.97
C ARG A 437 15.25 8.60 4.74
N ASN A 438 14.50 7.95 3.85
CA ASN A 438 13.88 8.60 2.69
C ASN A 438 12.99 9.79 3.09
N GLN A 439 12.14 9.65 4.13
CA GLN A 439 11.33 10.79 4.60
C GLN A 439 12.16 11.95 5.15
N VAL A 440 13.25 11.64 5.87
CA VAL A 440 14.16 12.67 6.38
C VAL A 440 14.82 13.44 5.24
N GLN A 441 15.22 12.77 4.16
CA GLN A 441 15.78 13.46 2.99
C GLN A 441 14.74 14.35 2.30
N TRP A 442 13.51 13.86 2.13
CA TRP A 442 12.43 14.68 1.56
C TRP A 442 12.08 15.92 2.40
N LEU A 443 12.20 15.84 3.73
CA LEU A 443 12.10 17.03 4.59
C LEU A 443 13.22 18.04 4.32
N GLN A 444 14.44 17.57 4.05
CA GLN A 444 15.56 18.46 3.68
C GLN A 444 15.36 19.10 2.30
N VAL A 445 14.85 18.34 1.32
CA VAL A 445 14.47 18.88 0.00
C VAL A 445 13.41 19.97 0.17
N ALA A 446 12.35 19.70 0.93
CA ALA A 446 11.29 20.66 1.19
C ALA A 446 11.79 21.92 1.92
N GLY A 447 12.76 21.78 2.84
CA GLY A 447 13.42 22.90 3.50
C GLY A 447 14.37 23.72 2.61
N SER A 448 14.77 23.16 1.46
CA SER A 448 15.68 23.81 0.50
C SER A 448 14.94 24.58 -0.61
N VAL A 449 13.61 24.48 -0.68
CA VAL A 449 12.77 25.17 -1.66
C VAL A 449 11.81 26.15 -0.96
N PRO A 450 11.31 27.19 -1.66
CA PRO A 450 10.34 28.10 -1.06
C PRO A 450 9.10 27.36 -0.55
N ALA A 451 8.62 27.70 0.65
CA ALA A 451 7.54 26.99 1.34
C ALA A 451 6.22 26.90 0.53
N ASP A 452 5.97 27.86 -0.35
CA ASP A 452 4.79 27.88 -1.24
C ASP A 452 5.03 27.21 -2.60
N SER A 453 6.08 26.41 -2.74
CA SER A 453 6.33 25.60 -3.96
C SER A 453 5.61 24.27 -3.95
N LEU A 454 5.43 23.69 -2.76
CA LEU A 454 4.97 22.33 -2.59
C LEU A 454 3.54 22.28 -2.09
N ARG A 455 2.71 21.49 -2.77
CA ARG A 455 1.34 21.23 -2.36
C ARG A 455 1.27 20.15 -1.30
N GLY A 456 2.11 19.13 -1.42
CA GLY A 456 2.16 18.01 -0.50
C GLY A 456 3.14 16.93 -0.90
N ILE A 457 3.05 15.81 -0.18
CA ILE A 457 3.83 14.59 -0.41
C ILE A 457 2.92 13.37 -0.48
N VAL A 458 3.19 12.50 -1.43
CA VAL A 458 2.60 11.16 -1.56
C VAL A 458 3.55 10.16 -0.90
N LEU A 459 3.05 9.36 0.03
CA LEU A 459 3.76 8.21 0.57
C LEU A 459 3.32 6.98 -0.23
N THR A 460 4.13 6.59 -1.21
CA THR A 460 3.86 5.46 -2.10
C THR A 460 3.94 4.13 -1.35
N GLY A 461 3.03 3.22 -1.69
CA GLY A 461 2.95 1.89 -1.11
C GLY A 461 2.70 0.85 -2.18
N TRP A 462 3.67 0.69 -3.09
CA TRP A 462 3.62 -0.22 -4.24
C TRP A 462 3.35 -1.65 -3.83
N GLN A 463 2.53 -2.36 -4.62
CA GLN A 463 2.11 -3.72 -4.35
C GLN A 463 2.81 -4.76 -5.22
N ARG A 464 3.31 -4.32 -6.39
CA ARG A 464 4.22 -5.03 -7.30
C ARG A 464 4.79 -4.03 -8.34
N TYR A 465 5.80 -4.42 -9.09
CA TYR A 465 6.49 -3.52 -10.04
C TYR A 465 5.74 -3.38 -11.38
N ASP A 466 5.22 -4.47 -11.92
CA ASP A 466 4.41 -4.52 -13.14
C ASP A 466 3.35 -5.65 -13.04
N HIS A 467 2.48 -5.85 -14.04
CA HIS A 467 1.44 -6.91 -14.02
C HIS A 467 1.98 -8.34 -14.11
N PHE A 468 3.28 -8.50 -14.38
CA PHE A 468 3.97 -9.78 -14.55
C PHE A 468 4.86 -10.14 -13.35
N SER A 469 5.21 -9.17 -12.52
CA SER A 469 5.95 -9.35 -11.27
C SER A 469 5.06 -9.88 -10.15
N VAL A 470 5.68 -10.59 -9.21
CA VAL A 470 5.05 -11.07 -7.97
C VAL A 470 4.70 -9.93 -7.01
N LEU A 471 3.87 -10.23 -6.01
CA LEU A 471 3.61 -9.31 -4.90
C LEU A 471 4.89 -9.01 -4.09
N CYS A 472 5.07 -7.73 -3.76
CA CYS A 472 5.96 -7.31 -2.67
C CYS A 472 5.16 -7.10 -1.37
N GLU A 473 5.66 -6.27 -0.45
CA GLU A 473 5.13 -6.21 0.92
C GLU A 473 3.63 -5.88 0.94
N LEU A 474 2.87 -6.68 1.68
CA LEU A 474 1.44 -6.47 1.85
C LEU A 474 1.16 -5.22 2.70
N LEU A 475 0.06 -4.53 2.43
CA LEU A 475 -0.32 -3.33 3.17
C LEU A 475 -0.30 -3.49 4.70
N PRO A 476 -0.88 -4.53 5.33
CA PRO A 476 -0.79 -4.75 6.77
C PRO A 476 0.65 -4.81 7.32
N VAL A 477 1.57 -5.40 6.55
CA VAL A 477 2.98 -5.53 6.92
C VAL A 477 3.69 -4.16 6.88
N GLY A 478 3.30 -3.30 5.94
CA GLY A 478 3.82 -1.94 5.80
C GLY A 478 3.25 -0.90 6.78
N VAL A 479 2.20 -1.21 7.57
CA VAL A 479 1.56 -0.23 8.47
C VAL A 479 2.52 0.38 9.50
N PRO A 480 3.42 -0.37 10.17
CA PRO A 480 4.39 0.26 11.06
C PRO A 480 5.32 1.24 10.35
N SER A 481 5.76 0.91 9.13
CA SER A 481 6.57 1.82 8.31
C SER A 481 5.79 3.09 7.95
N LEU A 482 4.52 2.94 7.55
CA LEU A 482 3.64 4.09 7.28
C LEU A 482 3.49 5.00 8.51
N ALA A 483 3.31 4.42 9.69
CA ALA A 483 3.18 5.19 10.93
C ALA A 483 4.44 5.99 11.24
N VAL A 484 5.62 5.37 11.09
CA VAL A 484 6.92 6.05 11.22
C VAL A 484 7.04 7.18 10.20
N CYS A 485 6.73 6.91 8.94
CA CYS A 485 6.87 7.89 7.86
C CYS A 485 5.95 9.11 8.05
N LEU A 486 4.65 8.89 8.33
CA LEU A 486 3.69 9.98 8.53
C LEU A 486 4.04 10.82 9.77
N GLN A 487 4.40 10.19 10.88
CA GLN A 487 4.76 10.91 12.10
C GLN A 487 6.08 11.67 11.93
N THR A 488 7.04 11.14 11.17
CA THR A 488 8.28 11.84 10.81
C THR A 488 7.98 13.11 10.02
N LEU A 489 7.14 13.02 8.98
CA LEU A 489 6.75 14.17 8.15
C LEU A 489 5.94 15.21 8.94
N LEU A 490 5.10 14.76 9.87
CA LEU A 490 4.26 15.64 10.70
C LEU A 490 5.09 16.45 11.70
N HIS A 491 6.13 15.82 12.28
CA HIS A 491 6.94 16.41 13.34
C HIS A 491 8.31 16.94 12.87
N GLY A 492 8.63 16.80 11.58
CA GLY A 492 9.90 17.26 11.00
C GLY A 492 11.11 16.39 11.37
N GLY A 493 10.90 15.16 11.84
CA GLY A 493 11.93 14.23 12.29
C GLY A 493 11.37 13.10 13.15
N PHE A 494 12.22 12.14 13.50
CA PHE A 494 11.83 10.93 14.25
C PHE A 494 12.59 10.81 15.58
N ALA A 495 12.28 11.72 16.51
CA ALA A 495 12.83 11.69 17.87
C ALA A 495 12.11 10.66 18.75
N GLU A 496 12.64 10.37 19.93
CA GLU A 496 12.09 9.39 20.87
C GLU A 496 10.62 9.67 21.27
N THR A 497 10.25 10.95 21.35
CA THR A 497 8.86 11.35 21.61
C THR A 497 7.91 10.99 20.47
N VAL A 498 8.40 11.02 19.23
CA VAL A 498 7.66 10.62 18.02
C VAL A 498 7.57 9.10 17.95
N LYS A 499 8.65 8.40 18.29
CA LYS A 499 8.67 6.93 18.43
C LYS A 499 7.62 6.45 19.43
N ALA A 500 7.58 7.02 20.64
CA ALA A 500 6.58 6.67 21.65
C ALA A 500 5.13 6.90 21.18
N ARG A 501 4.89 7.94 20.35
CA ARG A 501 3.58 8.16 19.74
C ARG A 501 3.22 7.06 18.74
N VAL A 502 4.16 6.68 17.88
CA VAL A 502 3.96 5.56 16.94
C VAL A 502 3.64 4.27 17.69
N GLU A 503 4.41 3.96 18.74
CA GLU A 503 4.17 2.79 19.60
C GLU A 503 2.76 2.80 20.19
N SER A 504 2.31 3.96 20.69
CA SER A 504 0.96 4.15 21.20
C SER A 504 -0.12 3.97 20.14
N PHE A 505 0.06 4.48 18.91
CA PHE A 505 -0.92 4.33 17.84
C PHE A 505 -1.04 2.89 17.36
N LEU A 506 0.09 2.18 17.29
CA LEU A 506 0.13 0.78 16.86
C LEU A 506 -0.22 -0.18 18.00
N GLY A 507 -0.20 0.29 19.25
CA GLY A 507 -0.33 -0.54 20.45
C GLY A 507 0.75 -1.61 20.54
N ILE A 508 2.00 -1.25 20.21
CA ILE A 508 3.18 -2.10 20.35
C ILE A 508 4.05 -1.57 21.51
N TRP A 509 4.79 -2.46 22.16
CA TRP A 509 5.61 -2.12 23.32
C TRP A 509 7.00 -1.57 22.98
N SER A 510 7.55 -1.96 21.83
CA SER A 510 8.83 -1.48 21.33
C SER A 510 8.83 -1.50 19.81
N LEU A 511 9.13 -0.36 19.21
CA LEU A 511 9.39 -0.23 17.79
C LEU A 511 10.90 -0.30 17.53
N GLU A 512 11.36 -1.38 16.91
CA GLU A 512 12.71 -1.46 16.37
C GLU A 512 12.69 -1.04 14.89
N VAL A 513 13.42 0.03 14.55
CA VAL A 513 13.45 0.52 13.16
C VAL A 513 14.42 -0.30 12.30
N THR A 514 15.46 -0.86 12.94
CA THR A 514 16.55 -1.62 12.31
C THR A 514 16.34 -3.14 12.32
N ASP A 515 15.40 -3.65 13.11
CA ASP A 515 15.28 -5.08 13.36
C ASP A 515 13.84 -5.60 13.22
N PHE A 516 13.67 -6.62 12.38
CA PHE A 516 12.42 -7.31 12.13
C PHE A 516 12.09 -8.38 13.18
N THR A 517 13.06 -8.75 14.04
CA THR A 517 12.98 -9.95 14.91
C THR A 517 12.15 -9.77 16.18
N SER A 518 11.72 -8.55 16.52
CA SER A 518 10.87 -8.34 17.69
C SER A 518 9.47 -8.91 17.46
N GLU A 519 9.00 -9.75 18.39
CA GLU A 519 7.61 -10.22 18.42
C GLU A 519 6.67 -9.03 18.67
N ARG A 520 6.22 -8.39 17.59
CA ARG A 520 5.37 -7.20 17.63
C ARG A 520 3.92 -7.60 17.79
N ALA A 521 3.53 -7.97 19.01
CA ALA A 521 2.13 -8.02 19.38
C ALA A 521 1.55 -6.59 19.38
N GLY A 522 1.02 -6.18 18.23
CA GLY A 522 0.35 -4.88 18.04
C GLY A 522 -1.18 -5.00 18.08
N SER A 523 -1.86 -3.87 18.20
CA SER A 523 -3.34 -3.80 18.21
C SER A 523 -3.94 -3.09 16.99
N PHE A 524 -3.10 -2.68 16.02
CA PHE A 524 -3.55 -2.06 14.78
C PHE A 524 -4.19 -3.08 13.82
N PRO A 525 -5.08 -2.64 12.89
CA PRO A 525 -5.69 -3.53 11.91
C PRO A 525 -4.63 -4.28 11.08
N GLY A 526 -4.66 -5.62 11.13
CA GLY A 526 -3.71 -6.48 10.41
C GLY A 526 -2.38 -6.74 11.13
N SER A 527 -2.26 -6.40 12.42
CA SER A 527 -1.07 -6.72 13.22
C SER A 527 -0.78 -8.22 13.34
N ASP A 528 -1.81 -9.05 13.31
CA ASP A 528 -1.70 -10.52 13.28
C ASP A 528 -1.07 -11.02 11.97
N ILE A 529 -1.43 -10.42 10.82
CA ILE A 529 -0.79 -10.70 9.53
C ILE A 529 0.70 -10.36 9.60
N LEU A 530 1.07 -9.18 10.12
CA LEU A 530 2.48 -8.81 10.30
C LEU A 530 3.23 -9.86 11.13
N ALA A 531 2.66 -10.26 12.27
CA ALA A 531 3.30 -11.24 13.16
C ALA A 531 3.49 -12.60 12.49
N LEU A 532 2.47 -13.09 11.77
CA LEU A 532 2.52 -14.37 11.06
C LEU A 532 3.49 -14.34 9.88
N VAL A 533 3.49 -13.26 9.09
CA VAL A 533 4.45 -13.07 7.98
C VAL A 533 5.88 -13.00 8.51
N ALA A 534 6.14 -12.21 9.56
CA ALA A 534 7.44 -12.16 10.20
C ALA A 534 7.87 -13.53 10.74
N HIS A 535 6.96 -14.30 11.34
CA HIS A 535 7.27 -15.64 11.81
C HIS A 535 7.66 -16.60 10.67
N VAL A 536 6.93 -16.56 9.55
CA VAL A 536 7.26 -17.34 8.36
C VAL A 536 8.65 -16.95 7.83
N SER A 537 8.85 -15.66 7.52
CA SER A 537 10.04 -15.16 6.85
C SER A 537 11.31 -15.25 7.71
N LEU A 538 11.25 -14.94 9.01
CA LEU A 538 12.43 -14.86 9.87
C LEU A 538 12.77 -16.17 10.58
N HIS A 539 11.78 -17.05 10.80
CA HIS A 539 11.98 -18.23 11.63
C HIS A 539 11.72 -19.53 10.88
N LEU A 540 10.57 -19.67 10.22
CA LEU A 540 10.19 -20.95 9.62
C LEU A 540 10.97 -21.26 8.34
N CYS A 541 11.10 -20.31 7.41
CA CYS A 541 11.89 -20.48 6.18
C CYS A 541 13.34 -20.88 6.51
N GLY A 542 14.01 -20.11 7.37
CA GLY A 542 15.38 -20.40 7.81
C GLY A 542 15.53 -21.73 8.56
N SER A 543 14.48 -22.20 9.26
CA SER A 543 14.49 -23.52 9.91
C SER A 543 14.47 -24.67 8.90
N VAL A 544 13.78 -24.50 7.77
CA VAL A 544 13.77 -25.48 6.68
C VAL A 544 15.14 -25.53 6.00
N ASP A 545 15.73 -24.37 5.70
CA ASP A 545 17.08 -24.29 5.13
C ASP A 545 18.12 -24.89 6.07
N ALA A 546 18.02 -24.58 7.37
CA ALA A 546 18.90 -25.17 8.38
C ALA A 546 18.80 -26.70 8.42
N LEU A 547 17.59 -27.27 8.28
CA LEU A 547 17.40 -28.71 8.23
C LEU A 547 17.93 -29.32 6.93
N LEU A 548 17.68 -28.70 5.78
CA LEU A 548 17.99 -29.29 4.48
C LEU A 548 19.46 -29.09 4.06
N GLU A 549 20.06 -27.99 4.47
CA GLU A 549 21.35 -27.52 3.94
C GLU A 549 22.46 -27.49 4.99
N ARG A 550 22.12 -27.46 6.28
CA ARG A 550 23.10 -27.32 7.37
C ARG A 550 23.08 -28.48 8.36
N ASP A 551 22.01 -29.27 8.38
CA ASP A 551 21.94 -30.41 9.26
C ASP A 551 22.91 -31.51 8.83
N ARG A 552 23.78 -31.94 9.75
CA ARG A 552 24.81 -32.95 9.47
C ARG A 552 24.25 -34.30 9.01
N TYR A 553 23.07 -34.68 9.51
CA TYR A 553 22.47 -35.98 9.17
C TYR A 553 21.85 -35.93 7.78
N VAL A 554 21.13 -34.85 7.46
CA VAL A 554 20.58 -34.65 6.12
C VAL A 554 21.70 -34.48 5.10
N THR A 555 22.65 -33.58 5.34
CA THR A 555 23.72 -33.28 4.37
C THR A 555 24.76 -34.38 4.23
N GLY A 556 25.06 -35.12 5.30
CA GLY A 556 26.06 -36.19 5.29
C GLY A 556 25.51 -37.57 4.93
N TRP A 557 24.36 -37.94 5.50
CA TRP A 557 23.82 -39.32 5.44
C TRP A 557 22.51 -39.44 4.65
N PHE A 558 21.88 -38.32 4.28
CA PHE A 558 20.70 -38.32 3.43
C PHE A 558 20.71 -37.22 2.36
N SER A 559 21.91 -36.98 1.82
CA SER A 559 22.16 -35.95 0.83
C SER A 559 21.43 -36.23 -0.49
N PRO A 560 21.41 -35.29 -1.47
CA PRO A 560 20.85 -35.54 -2.79
C PRO A 560 21.38 -36.82 -3.47
N TYR A 561 22.63 -37.23 -3.19
CA TYR A 561 23.21 -38.47 -3.70
C TYR A 561 22.48 -39.73 -3.17
N HIS A 562 22.12 -39.72 -1.88
CA HIS A 562 21.46 -40.80 -1.17
C HIS A 562 19.98 -40.89 -1.51
N ARG A 563 19.30 -39.73 -1.50
CA ARG A 563 17.88 -39.57 -1.86
C ARG A 563 17.59 -40.15 -3.25
N ARG A 564 18.40 -39.76 -4.27
CA ARG A 564 18.28 -40.30 -5.65
C ARG A 564 18.42 -41.83 -5.74
N ARG A 565 19.15 -42.46 -4.83
CA ARG A 565 19.35 -43.92 -4.82
C ARG A 565 18.38 -44.65 -3.90
N ARG A 566 17.53 -43.91 -3.18
CA ARG A 566 16.62 -44.44 -2.15
C ARG A 566 17.40 -45.33 -1.17
N ARG A 567 18.47 -44.77 -0.61
CA ARG A 567 19.33 -45.43 0.38
C ARG A 567 19.53 -44.50 1.56
N ILE A 568 19.34 -45.02 2.77
CA ILE A 568 19.68 -44.35 4.01
C ILE A 568 20.09 -45.39 5.04
N HIS A 569 21.03 -45.05 5.92
CA HIS A 569 21.31 -45.90 7.07
C HIS A 569 20.12 -45.83 8.05
N PRO A 570 19.50 -46.96 8.46
CA PRO A 570 18.26 -46.94 9.26
C PRO A 570 18.31 -46.10 10.54
N VAL A 571 19.45 -46.10 11.25
CA VAL A 571 19.66 -45.24 12.44
C VAL A 571 19.49 -43.75 12.14
N MET A 572 19.86 -43.30 10.93
CA MET A 572 19.79 -41.88 10.56
C MET A 572 18.33 -41.41 10.39
N VAL A 573 17.40 -42.31 10.10
CA VAL A 573 15.96 -42.00 10.07
C VAL A 573 15.50 -41.46 11.43
N GLN A 574 15.99 -42.03 12.53
CA GLN A 574 15.64 -41.62 13.90
C GLN A 574 16.13 -40.20 14.24
N HIS A 575 17.15 -39.70 13.54
CA HIS A 575 17.64 -38.33 13.71
C HIS A 575 16.94 -37.31 12.81
N ILE A 576 16.58 -37.72 11.59
CA ILE A 576 16.00 -36.81 10.57
C ILE A 576 14.48 -36.71 10.72
N GLN A 577 13.78 -37.84 10.82
CA GLN A 577 12.32 -37.90 10.74
C GLN A 577 11.61 -37.07 11.83
N PRO A 578 11.97 -37.17 13.13
CA PRO A 578 11.26 -36.43 14.17
C PRO A 578 11.39 -34.91 14.01
N ARG A 579 12.55 -34.44 13.54
CA ARG A 579 12.80 -33.02 13.29
C ARG A 579 12.01 -32.51 12.09
N ALA A 580 11.99 -33.27 11.00
CA ALA A 580 11.21 -32.92 9.82
C ALA A 580 9.70 -32.91 10.11
N LEU A 581 9.18 -33.92 10.84
CA LEU A 581 7.77 -33.97 11.25
C LEU A 581 7.39 -32.84 12.23
N SER A 582 8.26 -32.55 13.20
CA SER A 582 8.06 -31.44 14.13
C SER A 582 7.99 -30.09 13.39
N LEU A 583 8.91 -29.87 12.45
CA LEU A 583 8.91 -28.67 11.62
C LEU A 583 7.65 -28.60 10.76
N LEU A 584 7.23 -29.71 10.14
CA LEU A 584 6.03 -29.76 9.31
C LEU A 584 4.77 -29.40 10.12
N SER A 585 4.65 -29.95 11.33
CA SER A 585 3.54 -29.64 12.25
C SER A 585 3.47 -28.15 12.60
N ARG A 586 4.64 -27.53 12.88
CA ARG A 586 4.73 -26.07 13.13
C ARG A 586 4.28 -25.24 11.92
N TRP A 587 4.71 -25.62 10.72
CA TRP A 587 4.27 -24.96 9.49
C TRP A 587 2.76 -25.09 9.29
N SER A 588 2.20 -26.29 9.43
CA SER A 588 0.76 -26.51 9.23
C SER A 588 -0.10 -25.65 10.17
N ALA A 589 0.33 -25.44 11.42
CA ALA A 589 -0.36 -24.55 12.34
C ALA A 589 -0.33 -23.08 11.87
N VAL A 590 0.87 -22.56 11.56
CA VAL A 590 1.05 -21.16 11.17
C VAL A 590 0.40 -20.84 9.83
N VAL A 591 0.46 -21.75 8.85
CA VAL A 591 -0.11 -21.53 7.51
C VAL A 591 -1.63 -21.44 7.57
N GLY A 592 -2.29 -22.29 8.38
CA GLY A 592 -3.75 -22.21 8.55
C GLY A 592 -4.19 -20.88 9.17
N GLU A 593 -3.47 -20.40 10.19
CA GLU A 593 -3.72 -19.10 10.81
C GLU A 593 -3.45 -17.94 9.84
N LEU A 594 -2.35 -18.00 9.09
CA LEU A 594 -1.96 -16.97 8.13
C LEU A 594 -2.96 -16.88 6.97
N GLU A 595 -3.36 -18.01 6.38
CA GLU A 595 -4.35 -18.03 5.31
C GLU A 595 -5.68 -17.45 5.78
N ALA A 596 -6.14 -17.80 6.99
CA ALA A 596 -7.35 -17.23 7.58
C ALA A 596 -7.21 -15.72 7.82
N ALA A 597 -6.05 -15.27 8.31
CA ALA A 597 -5.76 -13.86 8.56
C ALA A 597 -5.77 -13.06 7.25
N LEU A 598 -5.10 -13.54 6.21
CA LEU A 598 -5.02 -12.94 4.88
C LEU A 598 -6.40 -12.88 4.21
N LYS A 599 -7.22 -13.93 4.30
CA LYS A 599 -8.58 -13.97 3.72
C LYS A 599 -9.53 -12.90 4.25
N ARG A 600 -9.30 -12.39 5.47
CA ARG A 600 -10.07 -11.26 6.01
C ARG A 600 -9.75 -9.94 5.31
N VAL A 601 -8.53 -9.81 4.78
CA VAL A 601 -8.03 -8.56 4.19
C VAL A 601 -8.05 -8.61 2.67
N PHE A 602 -7.76 -9.76 2.05
CA PHE A 602 -7.55 -9.88 0.62
C PHE A 602 -8.50 -10.89 -0.05
N TYR A 603 -8.55 -10.82 -1.38
CA TYR A 603 -9.29 -11.77 -2.23
C TYR A 603 -8.51 -13.07 -2.44
N PRO A 604 -9.19 -14.19 -2.80
CA PRO A 604 -8.56 -15.51 -2.80
C PRO A 604 -7.31 -15.63 -3.68
N ASP A 605 -7.29 -14.96 -4.83
CA ASP A 605 -6.15 -14.92 -5.77
C ASP A 605 -4.90 -14.29 -5.14
N ALA A 606 -5.05 -13.16 -4.46
CA ALA A 606 -3.94 -12.51 -3.75
C ALA A 606 -3.40 -13.39 -2.59
N VAL A 607 -4.29 -14.12 -1.91
CA VAL A 607 -3.89 -15.04 -0.83
C VAL A 607 -3.15 -16.25 -1.40
N GLU A 608 -3.65 -16.81 -2.49
CA GLU A 608 -3.04 -17.94 -3.21
C GLU A 608 -1.64 -17.58 -3.70
N GLU A 609 -1.49 -16.48 -4.46
CA GLU A 609 -0.19 -16.01 -4.96
C GLU A 609 0.82 -15.80 -3.82
N TRP A 610 0.41 -15.13 -2.75
CA TRP A 610 1.33 -14.86 -1.64
C TRP A 610 1.82 -16.14 -0.96
N LEU A 611 0.93 -17.12 -0.74
CA LEU A 611 1.29 -18.42 -0.18
C LEU A 611 2.15 -19.26 -1.13
N GLU A 612 1.88 -19.21 -2.43
CA GLU A 612 2.68 -19.88 -3.46
C GLU A 612 4.11 -19.39 -3.51
N GLU A 613 4.32 -18.08 -3.37
CA GLU A 613 5.66 -17.49 -3.40
C GLU A 613 6.41 -17.64 -2.07
N ASN A 614 5.73 -17.49 -0.93
CA ASN A 614 6.39 -17.32 0.37
C ASN A 614 6.32 -18.55 1.29
N VAL A 615 5.40 -19.48 1.04
CA VAL A 615 5.13 -20.62 1.93
C VAL A 615 5.38 -21.96 1.24
N HIS A 616 4.79 -22.15 0.05
CA HIS A 616 4.85 -23.42 -0.65
C HIS A 616 6.28 -23.91 -0.97
N PRO A 617 7.27 -23.07 -1.33
CA PRO A 617 8.61 -23.57 -1.66
C PRO A 617 9.27 -24.28 -0.48
N SER A 618 9.15 -23.74 0.74
CA SER A 618 9.68 -24.36 1.95
C SER A 618 8.89 -25.62 2.34
N LEU A 619 7.56 -25.58 2.26
CA LEU A 619 6.70 -26.73 2.58
C LEU A 619 6.95 -27.91 1.64
N GLN A 620 7.01 -27.66 0.33
CA GLN A 620 7.25 -28.70 -0.67
C GLN A 620 8.61 -29.36 -0.48
N ARG A 621 9.66 -28.58 -0.19
CA ARG A 621 11.00 -29.13 0.10
C ARG A 621 10.99 -30.02 1.36
N LEU A 622 10.25 -29.62 2.40
CA LEU A 622 10.12 -30.40 3.63
C LEU A 622 9.31 -31.68 3.42
N GLN A 623 8.22 -31.61 2.67
CA GLN A 623 7.40 -32.77 2.30
C GLN A 623 8.19 -33.76 1.42
N ALA A 624 8.96 -33.25 0.45
CA ALA A 624 9.83 -34.07 -0.40
C ALA A 624 10.91 -34.80 0.42
N LEU A 625 11.51 -34.14 1.43
CA LEU A 625 12.44 -34.82 2.35
C LEU A 625 11.76 -35.99 3.07
N LEU A 626 10.57 -35.79 3.61
CA LEU A 626 9.82 -36.82 4.33
C LEU A 626 9.41 -37.97 3.42
N GLN A 627 8.99 -37.67 2.18
CA GLN A 627 8.67 -38.67 1.17
C GLN A 627 9.89 -39.51 0.82
N ASP A 628 11.01 -38.86 0.49
CA ASP A 628 12.25 -39.57 0.17
C ASP A 628 12.70 -40.46 1.34
N LEU A 629 12.56 -39.96 2.57
CA LEU A 629 12.92 -40.70 3.77
C LEU A 629 12.06 -41.96 3.93
N HIS A 630 10.75 -41.85 3.67
CA HIS A 630 9.83 -42.97 3.69
C HIS A 630 10.16 -44.01 2.60
N GLU A 631 10.43 -43.56 1.37
CA GLU A 631 10.83 -44.43 0.26
C GLU A 631 12.16 -45.14 0.52
N ALA A 632 13.13 -44.46 1.13
CA ALA A 632 14.45 -45.02 1.44
C ALA A 632 14.45 -45.96 2.65
N ALA A 633 13.53 -45.76 3.60
CA ALA A 633 13.40 -46.59 4.81
C ALA A 633 12.49 -47.81 4.62
N SER A 634 11.68 -47.84 3.56
CA SER A 634 10.80 -48.96 3.25
C SER A 634 11.60 -50.20 2.82
N PRO A 635 11.27 -51.41 3.31
CA PRO A 635 11.92 -52.64 2.86
C PRO A 635 11.72 -52.80 1.36
N ARG A 636 12.79 -53.01 0.60
CA ARG A 636 12.63 -53.41 -0.81
C ARG A 636 12.09 -54.84 -0.85
N PRO A 637 11.16 -55.17 -1.77
CA PRO A 637 10.97 -56.57 -2.13
C PRO A 637 12.33 -57.09 -2.61
N ASP A 638 12.72 -58.28 -2.17
CA ASP A 638 13.93 -58.98 -2.61
C ASP A 638 13.95 -59.09 -4.15
N SER A 639 14.47 -58.07 -4.84
CA SER A 639 15.07 -58.23 -6.15
C SER A 639 16.49 -58.69 -5.85
N GLY A 640 16.64 -60.00 -5.66
CA GLY A 640 17.92 -60.66 -5.45
C GLY A 640 18.91 -60.23 -6.50
N GLN A 641 19.79 -59.32 -6.12
CA GLN A 641 21.04 -58.93 -6.74
C GLN A 641 21.61 -57.82 -5.85
N ASP A 642 22.26 -58.23 -4.77
CA ASP A 642 23.34 -57.44 -4.18
C ASP A 642 24.61 -57.61 -5.06
N PRO A 643 25.53 -56.64 -5.04
CA PRO A 643 26.34 -56.17 -6.17
C PRO A 643 27.43 -57.11 -6.69
#